data_AF-A0A2S6BY75-F1
#
_entry.id   AF-A0A2S6BY75-F1
#
_cell.length_a   1.000
_cell.length_b   1.000
_cell.length_c   1.000
_cell.angle_alpha   90.00
_cell.angle_beta   90.00
_cell.angle_gamma   90.00
#
_symmetry.space_group_name_H-M   'P 1'
#
loop_
_entity.id
_entity.type
_entity.pdbx_description
1 polymer ?
#
loop_
_entity_poly.entity_id
_entity_poly.type
_entity_poly.pdbx_seq_one_letter_code
_entity_poly.pdbx_strand_id
1 'polypeptide(L)'
;MTRHTQVQVMRSPYSLANLPSGIISSATDPQHHVAIAVGEYVLDLYQFSLNDGFSGCPEVANSLHVFRADKLNAFAALGRPAHRATRAYLQQVLSINTLFPSVLQTNEKLQKACIFHAREVKNHLPIHIPSFTDFYGGMNHAVNAGSLFRSRQDAVDPNYHHLPEAYHSWASSIVVSRTSIYRPSGQVVRDVMSKDAVPALVASTRMDFKLEIGATLCRGNSMGHPVKISEVEEAIFGFVMLNDWLARDIQRWEYAPLGPFNGKNFGTSISAWVVLADALEPFRCKGLEGKAKLLPYLQGREDFTYDLNLEVEIKTNEGHTITVCKGNAAQGLVYSFEQMLAHHTVTGCPMEVGDILGSGTISGFEEGTLGCLLEITQNGQVPIELSNGTQRSWLQDGDTVTLKAFAGSDGGLVGFGPCAAHIFATSLIIHVTKFDEPERYTYLEGFGNYHQSEALPQTLPLGQNTPQVPACGLYTERISGSSVSAPKAQNQQTWLYRIMPTACHDPFTAKPTSEPSQAEILKSLLYTPSQLRWSPFELDQTSDWTDSLRLVVGTGNIAEKSGMSVFVYTVGESMVHHKSNASADGDILLIAQQSVLDIRTELGYLLVRPGEIGMIPRGIRYHVALPNGPARGYAVELHEGHWHLPERGPIGSHGLANDRDSQIPTASFEHNVSSTFEIVTKFNGKLFETHQTHSPFDVVGWHGSYYPWKYDLGRFITIGSISVDHPDPSIFSLLSAPGEVTGGSPVAEIAIFPPRWLVMEGTFRPPWYHRNTMGELMGLIKGEYDAKVDGGFRLGGLSLHNIMVGHGPDSKSLERGSTEALTPTKVGYGSLAFVIESNRIFGVSPWAMNASGKRQQDYNQKTWLDIKPRFVAPDSG
;
A
#
# COMPACT_ATOMS: atom_id res chain seq x y z
N MET A 1 -3.37 44.43 23.57
CA MET A 1 -2.67 44.25 22.27
C MET A 1 -2.14 45.60 21.77
N THR A 2 -1.04 45.61 20.99
CA THR A 2 -0.61 46.82 20.28
C THR A 2 -1.51 47.09 19.05
N ARG A 3 -1.52 48.31 18.49
CA ARG A 3 -2.28 48.62 17.26
C ARG A 3 -1.91 47.71 16.08
N HIS A 4 -0.63 47.31 15.97
CA HIS A 4 -0.15 46.43 14.91
C HIS A 4 -0.70 45.00 15.06
N THR A 5 -0.68 44.46 16.28
CA THR A 5 -1.24 43.14 16.61
C THR A 5 -2.74 43.06 16.33
N GLN A 6 -3.49 44.15 16.57
CA GLN A 6 -4.93 44.18 16.31
C GLN A 6 -5.26 44.09 14.80
N VAL A 7 -4.47 44.72 13.94
CA VAL A 7 -4.65 44.63 12.48
C VAL A 7 -4.42 43.20 11.97
N GLN A 8 -3.44 42.48 12.54
CA GLN A 8 -3.24 41.06 12.24
C GLN A 8 -4.40 40.18 12.74
N VAL A 9 -4.92 40.45 13.94
CA VAL A 9 -6.09 39.74 14.49
C VAL A 9 -7.34 39.96 13.63
N MET A 10 -7.55 41.17 13.08
CA MET A 10 -8.71 41.47 12.24
C MET A 10 -8.77 40.68 10.93
N ARG A 11 -7.62 40.22 10.42
CA ARG A 11 -7.51 39.42 9.19
C ARG A 11 -7.37 37.92 9.44
N SER A 12 -7.34 37.50 10.71
CA SER A 12 -7.24 36.10 11.10
C SER A 12 -8.64 35.45 11.13
N PRO A 13 -8.77 34.15 10.78
CA PRO A 13 -10.00 33.38 11.04
C PRO A 13 -10.40 33.38 12.52
N TYR A 14 -9.45 33.66 13.41
CA TYR A 14 -9.67 33.79 14.85
C TYR A 14 -9.71 35.26 15.28
N SER A 15 -10.59 36.05 14.64
CA SER A 15 -10.77 37.45 15.00
C SER A 15 -11.38 37.61 16.40
N LEU A 16 -11.44 38.85 16.91
CA LEU A 16 -12.16 39.15 18.15
C LEU A 16 -13.66 38.80 18.05
N ALA A 17 -14.25 38.79 16.85
CA ALA A 17 -15.63 38.36 16.64
C ALA A 17 -15.80 36.84 16.71
N ASN A 18 -14.73 36.05 16.81
CA ASN A 18 -14.81 34.59 16.87
C ASN A 18 -14.57 34.06 18.29
N LEU A 19 -13.31 34.10 18.73
CA LEU A 19 -12.82 33.48 19.97
C LEU A 19 -13.29 32.03 20.17
N PRO A 20 -12.98 31.10 19.24
CA PRO A 20 -13.45 29.73 19.35
C PRO A 20 -12.70 28.99 20.46
N SER A 21 -13.38 28.04 21.11
CA SER A 21 -12.83 27.29 22.25
C SER A 21 -12.20 25.97 21.81
N GLY A 22 -11.11 25.57 22.45
CA GLY A 22 -10.38 24.33 22.13
C GLY A 22 -9.59 23.83 23.32
N ILE A 23 -8.90 22.69 23.12
CA ILE A 23 -8.01 22.09 24.12
C ILE A 23 -6.58 22.14 23.62
N ILE A 24 -5.69 22.65 24.48
CA ILE A 24 -4.25 22.71 24.20
C ILE A 24 -3.42 22.03 25.28
N SER A 25 -2.19 21.68 24.91
CA SER A 25 -1.07 21.52 25.84
C SER A 25 0.14 22.26 25.30
N SER A 26 1.15 22.52 26.13
CA SER A 26 2.40 23.15 25.71
C SER A 26 3.60 22.28 26.11
N ALA A 27 4.80 22.66 25.67
CA ALA A 27 6.02 21.99 26.12
C ALA A 27 6.31 22.23 27.62
N THR A 28 5.83 23.36 28.17
CA THR A 28 6.05 23.73 29.57
C THR A 28 4.95 23.19 30.49
N ASP A 29 3.78 22.87 29.95
CA ASP A 29 2.70 22.20 30.68
C ASP A 29 2.04 21.13 29.79
N PRO A 30 2.32 19.83 30.03
CA PRO A 30 1.74 18.75 29.27
C PRO A 30 0.27 18.48 29.64
N GLN A 31 -0.28 19.11 30.67
CA GLN A 31 -1.71 18.97 30.99
C GLN A 31 -2.57 19.65 29.92
N HIS A 32 -3.78 19.13 29.76
CA HIS A 32 -4.74 19.64 28.79
C HIS A 32 -5.57 20.74 29.42
N HIS A 33 -5.59 21.92 28.81
CA HIS A 33 -6.35 23.07 29.29
C HIS A 33 -7.34 23.56 28.25
N VAL A 34 -8.44 24.13 28.74
CA VAL A 34 -9.36 24.91 27.91
C VAL A 34 -8.67 26.20 27.50
N ALA A 35 -8.75 26.53 26.21
CA ALA A 35 -8.20 27.74 25.66
C ALA A 35 -9.12 28.35 24.59
N ILE A 36 -8.80 29.57 24.19
CA ILE A 36 -9.38 30.19 22.99
C ILE A 36 -8.30 30.59 22.00
N ALA A 37 -8.61 30.55 20.71
CA ALA A 37 -7.74 31.08 19.67
C ALA A 37 -8.05 32.56 19.39
N VAL A 38 -7.01 33.38 19.22
CA VAL A 38 -7.14 34.80 18.82
C VAL A 38 -5.93 35.25 18.00
N GLY A 39 -6.15 35.63 16.73
CA GLY A 39 -5.07 35.97 15.81
C GLY A 39 -4.16 34.78 15.54
N GLU A 40 -2.87 34.92 15.85
CA GLU A 40 -1.85 33.87 15.82
C GLU A 40 -1.52 33.33 17.23
N TYR A 41 -2.31 33.73 18.22
CA TYR A 41 -2.11 33.42 19.63
C TYR A 41 -3.23 32.54 20.18
N VAL A 42 -2.93 31.92 21.31
CA VAL A 42 -3.86 31.15 22.10
C VAL A 42 -3.85 31.70 23.53
N LEU A 43 -5.03 31.92 24.10
CA LEU A 43 -5.20 32.29 25.50
C LEU A 43 -5.62 31.04 26.29
N ASP A 44 -4.74 30.55 27.15
CA ASP A 44 -5.01 29.48 28.12
C ASP A 44 -5.95 30.00 29.21
N LEU A 45 -7.20 29.53 29.19
CA LEU A 45 -8.24 30.00 30.11
C LEU A 45 -8.05 29.45 31.52
N TYR A 46 -7.33 28.33 31.70
CA TYR A 46 -7.00 27.85 33.03
C TYR A 46 -5.99 28.77 33.70
N GLN A 47 -4.88 29.08 33.02
CA GLN A 47 -3.88 30.01 33.53
C GLN A 47 -4.45 31.41 33.72
N PHE A 48 -5.33 31.85 32.80
CA PHE A 48 -6.06 33.10 32.95
C PHE A 48 -6.95 33.09 34.21
N SER A 49 -7.68 32.00 34.48
CA SER A 49 -8.53 31.86 35.66
C SER A 49 -7.75 31.79 36.98
N LEU A 50 -6.61 31.10 37.01
CA LEU A 50 -5.76 30.96 38.22
C LEU A 50 -5.16 32.29 38.69
N ASN A 51 -5.08 33.28 37.82
CA ASN A 51 -4.48 34.58 38.09
C ASN A 51 -5.54 35.71 38.10
N ASP A 52 -6.74 35.40 38.60
CA ASP A 52 -7.87 36.35 38.75
C ASP A 52 -8.34 37.01 37.45
N GLY A 53 -8.06 36.38 36.30
CA GLY A 53 -8.40 36.91 34.97
C GLY A 53 -9.90 37.07 34.75
N PHE A 54 -10.73 36.27 35.42
CA PHE A 54 -12.20 36.35 35.35
C PHE A 54 -12.86 37.19 36.44
N SER A 55 -12.09 38.00 37.17
CA SER A 55 -12.61 38.87 38.25
C SER A 55 -13.73 39.82 37.81
N GLY A 56 -13.80 40.17 36.51
CA GLY A 56 -14.86 41.00 35.93
C GLY A 56 -16.03 40.24 35.28
N CYS A 57 -16.12 38.91 35.42
CA CYS A 57 -17.16 38.06 34.82
C CYS A 57 -17.88 37.21 35.88
N PRO A 58 -18.89 37.78 36.58
CA PRO A 58 -19.59 37.09 37.67
C PRO A 58 -20.32 35.83 37.22
N GLU A 59 -20.74 35.73 35.96
CA GLU A 59 -21.49 34.61 35.40
C GLU A 59 -20.71 33.28 35.42
N VAL A 60 -19.38 33.34 35.41
CA VAL A 60 -18.51 32.14 35.46
C VAL A 60 -17.66 32.05 36.73
N ALA A 61 -17.76 33.02 37.64
CA ALA A 61 -16.91 33.10 38.83
C ALA A 61 -16.98 31.84 39.72
N ASN A 62 -18.14 31.17 39.80
CA ASN A 62 -18.32 29.95 40.59
C ASN A 62 -17.96 28.66 39.82
N SER A 63 -17.62 28.77 38.53
CA SER A 63 -17.40 27.63 37.63
C SER A 63 -16.01 27.64 36.98
N LEU A 64 -15.05 28.39 37.52
CA LEU A 64 -13.69 28.50 36.94
C LEU A 64 -12.95 27.15 36.81
N HIS A 65 -13.33 26.16 37.63
CA HIS A 65 -12.78 24.80 37.56
C HIS A 65 -12.98 24.14 36.18
N VAL A 66 -13.97 24.54 35.39
CA VAL A 66 -14.22 23.99 34.05
C VAL A 66 -13.06 24.26 33.09
N PHE A 67 -12.28 25.32 33.30
CA PHE A 67 -11.16 25.65 32.42
C PHE A 67 -9.94 24.72 32.60
N ARG A 68 -9.87 24.01 33.73
CA ARG A 68 -8.87 22.97 33.99
C ARG A 68 -9.22 21.63 33.32
N ALA A 69 -10.42 21.49 32.76
CA ALA A 69 -10.86 20.24 32.17
C ALA A 69 -10.02 19.88 30.93
N ASP A 70 -9.82 18.58 30.71
CA ASP A 70 -9.08 18.06 29.56
C ASP A 70 -9.91 18.02 28.26
N LYS A 71 -11.19 18.41 28.36
CA LYS A 71 -12.21 18.54 27.31
C LYS A 71 -13.16 19.69 27.61
N LEU A 72 -13.78 20.24 26.56
CA LEU A 72 -14.72 21.35 26.69
C LEU A 72 -16.06 20.96 27.32
N ASN A 73 -16.37 19.68 27.54
CA ASN A 73 -17.69 19.22 27.99
C ASN A 73 -18.16 19.92 29.27
N ALA A 74 -17.27 20.15 30.25
CA ALA A 74 -17.61 20.84 31.49
C ALA A 74 -17.98 22.31 31.25
N PHE A 75 -17.27 23.00 30.34
CA PHE A 75 -17.61 24.35 29.93
C PHE A 75 -18.89 24.38 29.10
N ALA A 76 -19.05 23.45 28.15
CA ALA A 76 -20.27 23.29 27.35
C ALA A 76 -21.50 23.12 28.24
N ALA A 77 -21.44 22.27 29.27
CA ALA A 77 -22.53 22.01 30.20
C ALA A 77 -23.03 23.24 31.00
N LEU A 78 -22.25 24.33 31.08
CA LEU A 78 -22.72 25.59 31.70
C LEU A 78 -23.83 26.27 30.90
N GLY A 79 -24.01 25.89 29.62
CA GLY A 79 -25.04 26.41 28.74
C GLY A 79 -24.70 27.77 28.12
N ARG A 80 -25.46 28.10 27.06
CA ARG A 80 -25.25 29.27 26.20
C ARG A 80 -25.11 30.61 26.94
N PRO A 81 -25.85 30.91 28.04
CA PRO A 81 -25.66 32.15 28.80
C PRO A 81 -24.24 32.32 29.35
N ALA A 82 -23.64 31.25 29.89
CA ALA A 82 -22.27 31.29 30.40
C ALA A 82 -21.25 31.43 29.27
N HIS A 83 -21.46 30.75 28.13
CA HIS A 83 -20.61 30.88 26.94
C HIS A 83 -20.61 32.30 26.39
N ARG A 84 -21.80 32.90 26.26
CA ARG A 84 -21.98 34.28 25.80
C ARG A 84 -21.32 35.28 26.74
N ALA A 85 -21.51 35.15 28.05
CA ALA A 85 -20.88 36.01 29.05
C ALA A 85 -19.34 35.89 28.99
N THR A 86 -18.82 34.67 28.95
CA THR A 86 -17.37 34.40 28.82
C THR A 86 -16.79 35.06 27.57
N ARG A 87 -17.41 34.83 26.41
CA ARG A 87 -16.95 35.39 25.13
C ARG A 87 -17.01 36.92 25.13
N ALA A 88 -18.13 37.51 25.58
CA ALA A 88 -18.29 38.96 25.65
C ALA A 88 -17.26 39.61 26.58
N TYR A 89 -16.98 38.98 27.73
CA TYR A 89 -15.96 39.45 28.66
C TYR A 89 -14.55 39.38 28.04
N LEU A 90 -14.18 38.24 27.45
CA LEU A 90 -12.87 38.09 26.79
C LEU A 90 -12.70 39.05 25.61
N GLN A 91 -13.75 39.34 24.84
CA GLN A 91 -13.74 40.38 23.81
C GLN A 91 -13.39 41.76 24.39
N GLN A 92 -13.97 42.11 25.54
CA GLN A 92 -13.65 43.37 26.22
C GLN A 92 -12.22 43.38 26.76
N VAL A 93 -11.76 42.30 27.39
CA VAL A 93 -10.39 42.18 27.92
C VAL A 93 -9.34 42.28 26.81
N LEU A 94 -9.57 41.61 25.67
CA LEU A 94 -8.63 41.55 24.55
C LEU A 94 -8.67 42.80 23.64
N SER A 95 -9.69 43.63 23.77
CA SER A 95 -9.83 44.89 23.01
C SER A 95 -8.67 45.85 23.27
N ILE A 96 -8.31 46.64 22.25
CA ILE A 96 -7.30 47.70 22.42
C ILE A 96 -7.77 48.83 23.34
N ASN A 97 -9.07 49.11 23.31
CA ASN A 97 -9.77 50.08 24.16
C ASN A 97 -10.44 49.35 25.32
N THR A 98 -9.74 48.37 25.92
CA THR A 98 -10.27 47.53 26.98
C THR A 98 -10.69 48.36 28.20
N LEU A 99 -11.81 47.99 28.81
CA LEU A 99 -12.25 48.53 30.10
C LEU A 99 -11.49 47.88 31.27
N PHE A 100 -10.68 46.85 31.01
CA PHE A 100 -9.96 46.05 31.98
C PHE A 100 -8.44 46.02 31.70
N PRO A 101 -7.76 47.18 31.58
CA PRO A 101 -6.35 47.21 31.21
C PRO A 101 -5.45 46.48 32.23
N SER A 102 -5.81 46.54 33.52
CA SER A 102 -5.09 45.89 34.61
C SER A 102 -5.18 44.37 34.61
N VAL A 103 -6.20 43.78 33.96
CA VAL A 103 -6.37 42.33 33.89
C VAL A 103 -5.30 41.73 33.01
N LEU A 104 -5.24 42.11 31.74
CA LEU A 104 -4.32 41.50 30.76
C LEU A 104 -3.41 42.51 30.07
N GLN A 105 -3.88 43.71 29.70
CA GLN A 105 -3.11 44.64 28.84
C GLN A 105 -1.82 45.14 29.49
N THR A 106 -1.83 45.47 30.79
CA THR A 106 -0.67 45.97 31.54
C THR A 106 -0.05 44.92 32.47
N ASN A 107 -0.55 43.68 32.45
CA ASN A 107 -0.12 42.61 33.34
C ASN A 107 0.84 41.64 32.62
N GLU A 108 2.12 42.03 32.52
CA GLU A 108 3.14 41.22 31.82
C GLU A 108 3.31 39.82 32.40
N LYS A 109 3.15 39.67 33.72
CA LYS A 109 3.25 38.37 34.40
C LYS A 109 2.15 37.43 33.89
N LEU A 110 0.91 37.91 33.82
CA LEU A 110 -0.20 37.10 33.31
C LEU A 110 -0.06 36.83 31.82
N GLN A 111 0.33 37.81 31.01
CA GLN A 111 0.57 37.59 29.58
C GLN A 111 1.54 36.42 29.33
N LYS A 112 2.67 36.39 30.06
CA LYS A 112 3.64 35.29 29.95
C LYS A 112 3.11 33.93 30.43
N ALA A 113 2.13 33.93 31.33
CA ALA A 113 1.55 32.71 31.89
C ALA A 113 0.44 32.12 31.03
N CYS A 114 -0.35 32.95 30.33
CA CYS A 114 -1.56 32.50 29.64
C CYS A 114 -1.62 32.77 28.14
N ILE A 115 -0.71 33.57 27.57
CA ILE A 115 -0.67 33.83 26.11
C ILE A 115 0.47 33.04 25.49
N PHE A 116 0.12 32.14 24.57
CA PHE A 116 1.07 31.37 23.78
C PHE A 116 0.93 31.72 22.31
N HIS A 117 2.03 31.65 21.56
CA HIS A 117 1.90 31.62 20.10
C HIS A 117 1.30 30.27 19.70
N ALA A 118 0.40 30.24 18.71
CA ALA A 118 -0.26 29.01 18.26
C ALA A 118 0.71 27.88 17.82
N ARG A 119 1.97 28.21 17.48
CA ARG A 119 3.02 27.24 17.14
C ARG A 119 3.72 26.60 18.35
N GLU A 120 3.52 27.17 19.55
CA GLU A 120 4.13 26.72 20.81
C GLU A 120 3.23 25.72 21.56
N VAL A 121 2.01 25.52 21.06
CA VAL A 121 0.99 24.65 21.67
C VAL A 121 0.60 23.54 20.71
N LYS A 122 0.20 22.41 21.29
CA LYS A 122 -0.42 21.29 20.58
C LYS A 122 -1.92 21.33 20.82
N ASN A 123 -2.70 21.29 19.74
CA ASN A 123 -4.15 21.15 19.82
C ASN A 123 -4.54 19.68 20.03
N HIS A 124 -5.61 19.45 20.78
CA HIS A 124 -6.18 18.13 21.04
C HIS A 124 -7.65 18.08 20.62
N LEU A 125 -8.24 16.87 20.66
CA LEU A 125 -9.67 16.70 20.42
C LEU A 125 -10.46 17.56 21.44
N PRO A 126 -11.29 18.52 20.99
CA PRO A 126 -11.80 19.56 21.87
C PRO A 126 -12.88 19.06 22.83
N ILE A 127 -13.61 18.01 22.46
CA ILE A 127 -14.78 17.50 23.18
C ILE A 127 -14.65 15.98 23.31
N HIS A 128 -15.07 15.44 24.45
CA HIS A 128 -15.40 14.01 24.56
C HIS A 128 -16.75 13.80 23.89
N ILE A 129 -16.81 12.89 22.91
CA ILE A 129 -17.96 12.73 22.02
C ILE A 129 -18.61 11.38 22.37
N PRO A 130 -19.74 11.35 23.11
CA PRO A 130 -20.40 10.10 23.45
C PRO A 130 -21.04 9.44 22.23
N SER A 131 -21.70 10.24 21.39
CA SER A 131 -22.37 9.77 20.18
C SER A 131 -22.14 10.70 18.98
N PHE A 132 -22.22 10.12 17.78
CA PHE A 132 -22.15 10.84 16.51
C PHE A 132 -23.26 10.35 15.58
N THR A 133 -24.11 11.28 15.16
CA THR A 133 -25.16 11.04 14.17
C THR A 133 -24.89 11.90 12.96
N ASP A 134 -24.74 11.26 11.80
CA ASP A 134 -24.46 11.95 10.55
C ASP A 134 -25.76 12.04 9.74
N PHE A 135 -26.20 13.27 9.49
CA PHE A 135 -27.41 13.51 8.72
C PHE A 135 -27.10 13.50 7.23
N TYR A 136 -28.13 13.30 6.43
CA TYR A 136 -28.07 13.47 5.00
C TYR A 136 -28.70 14.81 4.61
N GLY A 137 -28.34 15.92 5.26
CA GLY A 137 -29.06 17.20 5.15
C GLY A 137 -28.81 18.03 3.88
N GLY A 138 -27.83 17.66 3.05
CA GLY A 138 -27.47 18.36 1.83
C GLY A 138 -28.33 17.96 0.63
N MET A 139 -29.32 18.79 0.27
CA MET A 139 -30.26 18.49 -0.83
C MET A 139 -29.56 18.39 -2.18
N ASN A 140 -28.67 19.33 -2.50
CA ASN A 140 -27.96 19.30 -3.78
C ASN A 140 -27.08 18.06 -3.88
N HIS A 141 -26.42 17.67 -2.78
CA HIS A 141 -25.66 16.44 -2.72
C HIS A 141 -26.53 15.21 -2.95
N ALA A 142 -27.69 15.15 -2.31
CA ALA A 142 -28.65 14.06 -2.50
C ALA A 142 -29.08 13.94 -3.97
N VAL A 143 -29.36 15.06 -4.63
CA VAL A 143 -29.70 15.09 -6.06
C VAL A 143 -28.50 14.69 -6.94
N ASN A 144 -27.32 15.25 -6.72
CA ASN A 144 -26.12 15.00 -7.52
C ASN A 144 -25.70 13.53 -7.43
N ALA A 145 -25.49 13.01 -6.21
CA ALA A 145 -25.08 11.63 -5.98
C ALA A 145 -26.17 10.64 -6.44
N GLY A 146 -27.44 10.92 -6.15
CA GLY A 146 -28.57 10.09 -6.58
C GLY A 146 -28.68 10.00 -8.10
N SER A 147 -28.44 11.10 -8.82
CA SER A 147 -28.51 11.15 -10.29
C SER A 147 -27.40 10.35 -11.00
N LEU A 148 -26.33 9.96 -10.29
CA LEU A 148 -25.30 9.07 -10.84
C LEU A 148 -25.78 7.61 -10.98
N PHE A 149 -26.84 7.24 -10.26
CA PHE A 149 -27.34 5.87 -10.19
C PHE A 149 -28.83 5.73 -10.56
N ARG A 150 -29.58 6.83 -10.53
CA ARG A 150 -31.02 6.90 -10.80
C ARG A 150 -31.33 8.04 -11.75
N SER A 151 -32.57 8.09 -12.26
CA SER A 151 -33.05 9.27 -12.99
C SER A 151 -32.99 10.50 -12.08
N ARG A 152 -32.79 11.70 -12.63
CA ARG A 152 -32.74 12.93 -11.82
C ARG A 152 -34.04 13.21 -11.07
N GLN A 153 -35.19 12.78 -11.60
CA GLN A 153 -36.49 12.92 -10.92
C GLN A 153 -36.60 11.98 -9.71
N ASP A 154 -35.96 10.81 -9.78
CA ASP A 154 -35.97 9.78 -8.74
C ASP A 154 -34.67 9.77 -7.91
N ALA A 155 -33.89 10.85 -7.99
CA ALA A 155 -32.57 10.93 -7.35
C ALA A 155 -32.67 10.93 -5.81
N VAL A 156 -33.81 11.37 -5.27
CA VAL A 156 -34.08 11.53 -3.83
C VAL A 156 -35.42 10.86 -3.52
N ASP A 157 -35.48 10.11 -2.41
CA ASP A 157 -36.68 9.39 -2.02
C ASP A 157 -37.75 10.34 -1.42
N PRO A 158 -39.06 10.03 -1.52
CA PRO A 158 -40.12 10.97 -1.15
C PRO A 158 -40.09 11.45 0.31
N ASN A 159 -39.66 10.59 1.24
CA ASN A 159 -39.57 10.90 2.67
C ASN A 159 -38.53 11.98 2.97
N TYR A 160 -37.46 12.08 2.18
CA TYR A 160 -36.41 13.09 2.35
C TYR A 160 -36.95 14.53 2.35
N HIS A 161 -38.08 14.79 1.68
CA HIS A 161 -38.73 16.10 1.68
C HIS A 161 -39.50 16.43 2.96
N HIS A 162 -39.71 15.46 3.85
CA HIS A 162 -40.53 15.58 5.04
C HIS A 162 -39.77 15.43 6.36
N LEU A 163 -38.60 14.76 6.34
CA LEU A 163 -37.79 14.52 7.52
C LEU A 163 -36.28 14.61 7.21
N PRO A 164 -35.45 15.05 8.18
CA PRO A 164 -34.00 14.93 8.10
C PRO A 164 -33.55 13.47 8.24
N GLU A 165 -33.10 12.85 7.15
CA GLU A 165 -32.56 11.47 7.20
C GLU A 165 -31.19 11.43 7.87
N ALA A 166 -30.88 10.35 8.58
CA ALA A 166 -29.60 10.15 9.25
C ALA A 166 -29.27 8.68 9.45
N TYR A 167 -28.00 8.41 9.78
CA TYR A 167 -27.52 7.14 10.31
C TYR A 167 -26.56 7.38 11.47
N HIS A 168 -26.40 6.40 12.34
CA HIS A 168 -25.37 6.43 13.37
C HIS A 168 -24.00 6.18 12.73
N SER A 169 -23.03 6.99 13.11
CA SER A 169 -21.62 6.79 12.76
C SER A 169 -20.81 6.54 14.04
N TRP A 170 -19.51 6.34 13.93
CA TRP A 170 -18.68 5.84 15.03
C TRP A 170 -17.94 6.97 15.73
N ALA A 171 -18.43 7.36 16.91
CA ALA A 171 -17.83 8.41 17.71
C ALA A 171 -16.35 8.13 18.09
N SER A 172 -15.99 6.86 18.31
CA SER A 172 -14.62 6.47 18.68
C SER A 172 -13.59 6.68 17.56
N SER A 173 -14.02 6.82 16.30
CA SER A 173 -13.15 7.10 15.15
C SER A 173 -13.07 8.59 14.81
N ILE A 174 -13.64 9.48 15.64
CA ILE A 174 -13.50 10.92 15.48
C ILE A 174 -12.15 11.37 16.01
N VAL A 175 -11.37 12.02 15.15
CA VAL A 175 -10.02 12.51 15.45
C VAL A 175 -9.90 14.00 15.20
N VAL A 176 -8.97 14.65 15.90
CA VAL A 176 -8.68 16.07 15.68
C VAL A 176 -7.90 16.27 14.38
N SER A 177 -8.11 17.42 13.74
CA SER A 177 -7.36 17.88 12.57
C SER A 177 -5.85 17.62 12.68
N ARG A 178 -5.26 17.21 11.57
CA ARG A 178 -3.88 16.74 11.36
C ARG A 178 -3.56 15.36 11.94
N THR A 179 -4.54 14.67 12.51
CA THR A 179 -4.43 13.23 12.74
C THR A 179 -4.52 12.51 11.40
N SER A 180 -3.58 11.61 11.14
CA SER A 180 -3.52 10.82 9.92
C SER A 180 -4.72 9.87 9.78
N ILE A 181 -5.14 9.60 8.54
CA ILE A 181 -6.18 8.62 8.20
C ILE A 181 -5.53 7.50 7.41
N TYR A 182 -5.79 6.26 7.80
CA TYR A 182 -5.29 5.08 7.09
C TYR A 182 -6.35 4.60 6.10
N ARG A 183 -5.93 4.28 4.88
CA ARG A 183 -6.80 3.68 3.86
C ARG A 183 -7.41 2.37 4.40
N PRO A 184 -8.75 2.26 4.45
CA PRO A 184 -9.39 1.06 4.94
C PRO A 184 -9.27 -0.08 3.93
N SER A 185 -9.25 -1.31 4.45
CA SER A 185 -9.47 -2.52 3.67
C SER A 185 -10.83 -3.11 4.04
N GLY A 186 -11.56 -3.62 3.05
CA GLY A 186 -12.88 -4.20 3.27
C GLY A 186 -13.31 -5.07 2.11
N GLN A 187 -14.52 -5.61 2.21
CA GLN A 187 -15.11 -6.39 1.12
C GLN A 187 -15.48 -5.47 -0.04
N VAL A 188 -14.92 -5.74 -1.21
CA VAL A 188 -15.23 -5.04 -2.45
C VAL A 188 -15.67 -6.04 -3.50
N VAL A 189 -16.77 -5.73 -4.18
CA VAL A 189 -17.31 -6.51 -5.29
C VAL A 189 -17.25 -5.67 -6.56
N ARG A 190 -16.67 -6.22 -7.64
CA ARG A 190 -16.54 -5.51 -8.93
C ARG A 190 -17.89 -5.25 -9.59
N ASP A 191 -18.75 -6.27 -9.62
CA ASP A 191 -20.11 -6.17 -10.12
C ASP A 191 -21.11 -6.61 -9.05
N VAL A 192 -21.62 -5.64 -8.30
CA VAL A 192 -22.60 -5.87 -7.22
C VAL A 192 -23.96 -6.36 -7.73
N MET A 193 -24.22 -6.28 -9.05
CA MET A 193 -25.46 -6.74 -9.65
C MET A 193 -25.39 -8.19 -10.12
N SER A 194 -24.19 -8.77 -10.17
CA SER A 194 -23.99 -10.18 -10.56
C SER A 194 -24.49 -11.13 -9.48
N LYS A 195 -25.22 -12.17 -9.89
CA LYS A 195 -25.66 -13.25 -8.98
C LYS A 195 -24.49 -14.12 -8.48
N ASP A 196 -23.37 -14.11 -9.21
CA ASP A 196 -22.15 -14.86 -8.89
C ASP A 196 -21.05 -13.93 -8.31
N ALA A 197 -21.45 -12.77 -7.78
CA ALA A 197 -20.53 -11.80 -7.19
C ALA A 197 -19.75 -12.40 -6.00
N VAL A 198 -18.44 -12.52 -6.15
CA VAL A 198 -17.53 -12.92 -5.06
C VAL A 198 -16.83 -11.70 -4.50
N PRO A 199 -16.97 -11.38 -3.20
CA PRO A 199 -16.26 -10.27 -2.57
C PRO A 199 -14.77 -10.58 -2.43
N ALA A 200 -13.93 -9.58 -2.67
CA ALA A 200 -12.51 -9.63 -2.36
C ALA A 200 -12.20 -8.72 -1.16
N LEU A 201 -11.39 -9.20 -0.22
CA LEU A 201 -10.83 -8.36 0.84
C LEU A 201 -9.65 -7.58 0.28
N VAL A 202 -9.84 -6.29 0.02
CA VAL A 202 -8.82 -5.42 -0.57
C VAL A 202 -8.85 -4.02 0.03
N ALA A 203 -7.75 -3.28 -0.10
CA ALA A 203 -7.71 -1.86 0.20
C ALA A 203 -8.67 -1.09 -0.73
N SER A 204 -9.35 -0.07 -0.18
CA SER A 204 -10.27 0.77 -0.96
C SER A 204 -9.52 1.53 -2.06
N THR A 205 -10.03 1.42 -3.28
CA THR A 205 -9.55 2.15 -4.46
C THR A 205 -10.35 3.42 -4.72
N ARG A 206 -11.48 3.59 -4.02
CA ARG A 206 -12.41 4.73 -4.17
C ARG A 206 -12.56 5.50 -2.87
N MET A 207 -11.44 6.02 -2.39
CA MET A 207 -11.38 6.83 -1.17
C MET A 207 -11.81 8.27 -1.47
N ASP A 208 -12.64 8.82 -0.59
CA ASP A 208 -13.34 10.09 -0.78
C ASP A 208 -13.38 10.90 0.53
N PHE A 209 -13.65 12.20 0.40
CA PHE A 209 -13.90 13.11 1.51
C PHE A 209 -15.36 13.58 1.47
N LYS A 210 -15.82 14.20 2.56
CA LYS A 210 -17.06 14.98 2.55
C LYS A 210 -16.85 16.34 3.18
N LEU A 211 -17.29 17.36 2.48
CA LEU A 211 -17.39 18.70 3.01
C LEU A 211 -18.61 18.82 3.94
N GLU A 212 -18.39 18.82 5.26
CA GLU A 212 -19.46 18.92 6.26
C GLU A 212 -19.16 19.92 7.38
N ILE A 213 -20.21 20.29 8.11
CA ILE A 213 -20.16 21.01 9.38
C ILE A 213 -20.73 20.09 10.46
N GLY A 214 -20.09 20.06 11.62
CA GLY A 214 -20.60 19.38 12.82
C GLY A 214 -21.13 20.38 13.84
N ALA A 215 -22.29 20.10 14.44
CA ALA A 215 -22.79 20.81 15.62
C ALA A 215 -22.56 19.96 16.88
N THR A 216 -22.07 20.60 17.94
CA THR A 216 -21.78 19.97 19.23
C THR A 216 -22.82 20.41 20.26
N LEU A 217 -23.27 19.50 21.13
CA LEU A 217 -24.33 19.81 22.10
C LEU A 217 -23.79 20.30 23.46
N CYS A 218 -24.45 21.30 24.04
CA CYS A 218 -24.20 21.78 25.41
C CYS A 218 -25.21 21.26 26.44
N ARG A 219 -26.31 20.65 25.99
CA ARG A 219 -27.39 20.17 26.85
C ARG A 219 -28.04 18.92 26.25
N GLY A 220 -28.20 17.90 27.08
CA GLY A 220 -28.94 16.68 26.75
C GLY A 220 -30.43 16.73 27.07
N ASN A 221 -31.09 15.58 27.01
CA ASN A 221 -32.49 15.39 27.42
C ASN A 221 -32.67 14.05 28.14
N SER A 222 -33.71 13.97 28.98
CA SER A 222 -34.07 12.71 29.62
C SER A 222 -34.68 11.74 28.61
N MET A 223 -34.34 10.45 28.72
CA MET A 223 -34.92 9.39 27.90
C MET A 223 -36.45 9.45 27.93
N GLY A 224 -37.08 9.35 26.76
CA GLY A 224 -38.54 9.47 26.58
C GLY A 224 -39.05 10.91 26.43
N HIS A 225 -38.20 11.93 26.61
CA HIS A 225 -38.60 13.34 26.54
C HIS A 225 -37.90 14.07 25.39
N PRO A 226 -38.59 14.39 24.28
CA PRO A 226 -38.00 15.06 23.12
C PRO A 226 -37.61 16.52 23.43
N VAL A 227 -36.62 17.05 22.70
CA VAL A 227 -36.30 18.48 22.72
C VAL A 227 -37.18 19.19 21.69
N LYS A 228 -37.95 20.19 22.13
CA LYS A 228 -38.84 20.94 21.22
C LYS A 228 -38.02 21.81 20.28
N ILE A 229 -38.51 22.02 19.05
CA ILE A 229 -37.89 22.91 18.05
C ILE A 229 -37.67 24.34 18.55
N SER A 230 -38.46 24.80 19.52
CA SER A 230 -38.27 26.12 20.17
C SER A 230 -37.15 26.17 21.20
N GLU A 231 -36.59 25.01 21.59
CA GLU A 231 -35.62 24.86 22.69
C GLU A 231 -34.27 24.30 22.22
N VAL A 232 -34.20 23.69 21.04
CA VAL A 232 -33.00 23.05 20.46
C VAL A 232 -31.85 24.03 20.23
N GLU A 233 -32.13 25.30 19.92
CA GLU A 233 -31.08 26.30 19.70
C GLU A 233 -30.22 26.49 20.97
N GLU A 234 -30.86 26.49 22.13
CA GLU A 234 -30.20 26.58 23.44
C GLU A 234 -29.48 25.29 23.86
N ALA A 235 -29.61 24.21 23.07
CA ALA A 235 -28.91 22.95 23.29
C ALA A 235 -27.63 22.82 22.44
N ILE A 236 -27.35 23.75 21.51
CA ILE A 236 -26.14 23.75 20.68
C ILE A 236 -25.04 24.55 21.37
N PHE A 237 -23.88 23.93 21.58
CA PHE A 237 -22.68 24.58 22.10
C PHE A 237 -22.00 25.43 21.02
N GLY A 238 -21.77 24.82 19.86
CA GLY A 238 -21.03 25.41 18.77
C GLY A 238 -20.74 24.42 17.66
N PHE A 239 -19.91 24.85 16.71
CA PHE A 239 -19.73 24.17 15.43
C PHE A 239 -18.25 23.91 15.12
N VAL A 240 -18.00 22.83 14.39
CA VAL A 240 -16.67 22.40 13.92
C VAL A 240 -16.73 22.10 12.42
N MET A 241 -15.60 22.22 11.73
CA MET A 241 -15.48 21.60 10.41
C MET A 241 -15.40 20.10 10.58
N LEU A 242 -16.09 19.35 9.73
CA LEU A 242 -16.18 17.90 9.82
C LEU A 242 -15.89 17.28 8.45
N ASN A 243 -15.05 16.25 8.44
CA ASN A 243 -14.84 15.38 7.29
C ASN A 243 -15.09 13.94 7.70
N ASP A 244 -16.24 13.39 7.29
CA ASP A 244 -16.56 11.98 7.45
C ASP A 244 -16.01 11.22 6.23
N TRP A 245 -14.91 10.48 6.44
CA TRP A 245 -14.15 9.86 5.34
C TRP A 245 -14.91 8.67 4.76
N LEU A 246 -14.76 8.42 3.45
CA LEU A 246 -15.43 7.30 2.80
C LEU A 246 -14.52 6.42 1.97
N ALA A 247 -14.85 5.12 2.02
CA ALA A 247 -14.45 4.14 1.03
C ALA A 247 -15.68 3.73 0.21
N ARG A 248 -15.89 4.37 -0.94
CA ARG A 248 -17.12 4.25 -1.74
C ARG A 248 -17.34 2.84 -2.29
N ASP A 249 -16.26 2.12 -2.59
CA ASP A 249 -16.30 0.75 -3.11
C ASP A 249 -16.68 -0.27 -2.02
N ILE A 250 -16.18 -0.11 -0.80
CA ILE A 250 -16.61 -0.90 0.36
C ILE A 250 -18.08 -0.57 0.70
N GLN A 251 -18.39 0.73 0.81
CA GLN A 251 -19.74 1.21 1.12
C GLN A 251 -20.77 0.64 0.14
N ARG A 252 -20.49 0.66 -1.17
CA ARG A 252 -21.43 0.20 -2.20
C ARG A 252 -21.88 -1.25 -1.97
N TRP A 253 -21.01 -2.10 -1.45
CA TRP A 253 -21.32 -3.51 -1.22
C TRP A 253 -22.20 -3.74 0.01
N GLU A 254 -21.98 -3.02 1.10
CA GLU A 254 -22.65 -3.26 2.39
C GLU A 254 -23.84 -2.32 2.68
N TYR A 255 -23.98 -1.22 1.93
CA TYR A 255 -24.89 -0.13 2.28
C TYR A 255 -26.38 -0.53 2.26
N ALA A 256 -26.80 -1.39 1.36
CA ALA A 256 -28.21 -1.76 1.25
C ALA A 256 -28.52 -3.04 2.06
N PRO A 257 -29.58 -3.08 2.90
CA PRO A 257 -30.55 -2.01 3.19
C PRO A 257 -30.26 -1.20 4.47
N LEU A 258 -29.18 -1.50 5.20
CA LEU A 258 -28.99 -1.04 6.59
C LEU A 258 -28.17 0.25 6.75
N GLY A 259 -27.64 0.79 5.67
CA GLY A 259 -26.75 1.95 5.69
C GLY A 259 -25.25 1.57 5.74
N PRO A 260 -24.37 2.58 5.72
CA PRO A 260 -22.93 2.38 5.61
C PRO A 260 -22.33 1.88 6.94
N PHE A 261 -21.32 1.00 6.88
CA PHE A 261 -20.63 0.48 8.07
C PHE A 261 -19.10 0.61 7.92
N ASN A 262 -18.40 -0.41 7.41
CA ASN A 262 -16.94 -0.38 7.18
C ASN A 262 -16.48 0.69 6.19
N GLY A 263 -17.38 1.11 5.29
CA GLY A 263 -17.12 2.21 4.37
C GLY A 263 -16.97 3.58 5.03
N LYS A 264 -17.25 3.70 6.35
CA LYS A 264 -17.20 4.96 7.13
C LYS A 264 -16.62 4.86 8.53
N ASN A 265 -16.65 3.68 9.15
CA ASN A 265 -16.21 3.50 10.54
C ASN A 265 -14.69 3.70 10.79
N PHE A 266 -13.91 3.90 9.73
CA PHE A 266 -12.45 3.95 9.81
C PHE A 266 -11.91 5.35 10.14
N GLY A 267 -12.72 6.40 10.05
CA GLY A 267 -12.27 7.74 10.42
C GLY A 267 -13.24 8.86 10.12
N THR A 268 -13.31 9.81 11.05
CA THR A 268 -13.93 11.13 10.87
C THR A 268 -12.97 12.17 11.44
N SER A 269 -12.71 13.28 10.75
CA SER A 269 -11.85 14.35 11.26
C SER A 269 -12.65 15.60 11.59
N ILE A 270 -12.31 16.28 12.69
CA ILE A 270 -12.89 17.58 13.05
C ILE A 270 -11.85 18.69 13.27
N SER A 271 -12.24 19.94 13.07
CA SER A 271 -11.40 21.09 13.43
C SER A 271 -11.11 21.11 14.94
N ALA A 272 -9.93 21.63 15.31
CA ALA A 272 -9.48 21.67 16.71
C ALA A 272 -10.23 22.68 17.59
N TRP A 273 -10.89 23.66 16.97
CA TRP A 273 -11.55 24.77 17.63
C TRP A 273 -13.05 24.72 17.35
N VAL A 274 -13.84 24.82 18.42
CA VAL A 274 -15.30 24.88 18.38
C VAL A 274 -15.71 26.35 18.31
N VAL A 275 -16.32 26.75 17.20
CA VAL A 275 -16.90 28.08 17.02
C VAL A 275 -18.21 28.14 17.80
N LEU A 276 -18.27 28.99 18.83
CA LEU A 276 -19.47 29.10 19.68
C LEU A 276 -20.69 29.54 18.85
N ALA A 277 -21.87 29.03 19.18
CA ALA A 277 -23.10 29.33 18.43
C ALA A 277 -23.37 30.85 18.33
N ASP A 278 -23.14 31.60 19.42
CA ASP A 278 -23.28 33.07 19.44
C ASP A 278 -22.29 33.82 18.55
N ALA A 279 -21.18 33.19 18.13
CA ALA A 279 -20.25 33.81 17.18
C ALA A 279 -20.80 33.78 15.74
N LEU A 280 -21.67 32.82 15.41
CA LEU A 280 -22.28 32.69 14.09
C LEU A 280 -23.64 33.41 13.98
N GLU A 281 -24.28 33.77 15.09
CA GLU A 281 -25.60 34.42 15.11
C GLU A 281 -25.74 35.63 14.14
N PRO A 282 -24.73 36.52 14.00
CA PRO A 282 -24.83 37.64 13.04
C PRO A 282 -24.89 37.24 11.56
N PHE A 283 -24.57 35.98 11.24
CA PHE A 283 -24.49 35.45 9.89
C PHE A 283 -25.64 34.50 9.56
N ARG A 284 -26.71 34.47 10.38
CA ARG A 284 -27.92 33.72 10.06
C ARG A 284 -28.53 34.21 8.75
N CYS A 285 -28.97 33.28 7.92
CA CYS A 285 -29.61 33.57 6.65
C CYS A 285 -30.62 32.46 6.27
N LYS A 286 -31.39 32.70 5.20
CA LYS A 286 -32.30 31.68 4.66
C LYS A 286 -31.49 30.58 3.98
N GLY A 287 -31.84 29.33 4.25
CA GLY A 287 -31.28 28.16 3.55
C GLY A 287 -32.06 27.80 2.30
N LEU A 288 -31.77 26.60 1.77
CA LEU A 288 -32.47 26.06 0.61
C LEU A 288 -33.90 25.67 0.99
N GLU A 289 -34.90 26.16 0.25
CA GLU A 289 -36.30 25.85 0.53
C GLU A 289 -36.65 24.40 0.14
N GLY A 290 -37.24 23.66 1.09
CA GLY A 290 -37.77 22.32 0.85
C GLY A 290 -39.04 22.34 0.00
N LYS A 291 -39.32 21.23 -0.71
CA LYS A 291 -40.51 21.11 -1.57
C LYS A 291 -41.82 20.89 -0.82
N ALA A 292 -41.76 20.36 0.40
CA ALA A 292 -42.94 19.99 1.19
C ALA A 292 -43.09 20.85 2.44
N LYS A 293 -44.34 21.00 2.91
CA LYS A 293 -44.63 21.63 4.19
C LYS A 293 -44.28 20.67 5.32
N LEU A 294 -43.30 21.04 6.14
CA LEU A 294 -42.87 20.25 7.30
C LEU A 294 -43.96 20.17 8.38
N LEU A 295 -43.94 19.10 9.18
CA LEU A 295 -44.82 18.93 10.33
C LEU A 295 -44.49 19.95 11.44
N PRO A 296 -45.44 20.31 12.33
CA PRO A 296 -45.25 21.39 13.31
C PRO A 296 -44.00 21.25 14.19
N TYR A 297 -43.56 20.04 14.52
CA TYR A 297 -42.37 19.82 15.35
C TYR A 297 -41.04 20.12 14.64
N LEU A 298 -41.05 20.37 13.32
CA LEU A 298 -39.89 20.78 12.53
C LEU A 298 -40.02 22.21 11.98
N GLN A 299 -41.12 22.91 12.29
CA GLN A 299 -41.32 24.30 11.87
C GLN A 299 -40.54 25.22 12.82
N GLY A 300 -39.32 25.57 12.39
CA GLY A 300 -38.41 26.47 13.11
C GLY A 300 -38.38 27.88 12.51
N ARG A 301 -37.24 28.55 12.67
CA ARG A 301 -36.98 29.87 12.10
C ARG A 301 -36.88 29.84 10.58
N GLU A 302 -37.11 30.97 9.91
CA GLU A 302 -36.87 31.10 8.46
C GLU A 302 -35.37 31.27 8.13
N ASP A 303 -34.62 31.94 8.99
CA ASP A 303 -33.17 32.16 8.90
C ASP A 303 -32.39 31.02 9.61
N PHE A 304 -32.70 29.79 9.22
CA PHE A 304 -32.30 28.58 9.94
C PHE A 304 -30.86 28.11 9.67
N THR A 305 -30.14 28.71 8.72
CA THR A 305 -28.76 28.35 8.40
C THR A 305 -27.84 29.56 8.53
N TYR A 306 -26.56 29.37 8.19
CA TYR A 306 -25.54 30.40 8.27
C TYR A 306 -24.89 30.64 6.90
N ASP A 307 -24.58 31.91 6.62
CA ASP A 307 -23.78 32.30 5.46
C ASP A 307 -22.31 31.95 5.69
N LEU A 308 -21.96 30.69 5.39
CA LEU A 308 -20.63 30.12 5.61
C LEU A 308 -20.00 29.77 4.28
N ASN A 309 -18.90 30.44 3.96
CA ASN A 309 -18.05 30.07 2.84
C ASN A 309 -17.27 28.81 3.19
N LEU A 310 -17.23 27.86 2.26
CA LEU A 310 -16.64 26.54 2.43
C LEU A 310 -15.59 26.29 1.36
N GLU A 311 -14.44 25.74 1.73
CA GLU A 311 -13.38 25.39 0.79
C GLU A 311 -12.82 23.99 1.06
N VAL A 312 -12.48 23.28 -0.03
CA VAL A 312 -11.72 22.02 0.03
C VAL A 312 -10.47 22.11 -0.83
N GLU A 313 -9.36 21.75 -0.22
CA GLU A 313 -8.04 21.72 -0.85
C GLU A 313 -7.48 20.30 -0.79
N ILE A 314 -6.91 19.81 -1.91
CA ILE A 314 -6.15 18.56 -1.97
C ILE A 314 -4.70 18.93 -2.26
N LYS A 315 -3.80 18.42 -1.42
CA LYS A 315 -2.36 18.50 -1.62
C LYS A 315 -1.80 17.11 -1.87
N THR A 316 -1.08 16.90 -2.96
CA THR A 316 -0.46 15.61 -3.29
C THR A 316 0.81 15.36 -2.49
N ASN A 317 1.28 14.11 -2.52
CA ASN A 317 2.54 13.71 -1.90
C ASN A 317 3.76 14.48 -2.47
N GLU A 318 3.72 14.83 -3.76
CA GLU A 318 4.75 15.63 -4.43
C GLU A 318 4.69 17.13 -4.03
N GLY A 319 3.70 17.51 -3.22
CA GLY A 319 3.55 18.86 -2.68
C GLY A 319 2.67 19.80 -3.50
N HIS A 320 2.00 19.31 -4.55
CA HIS A 320 1.12 20.12 -5.39
C HIS A 320 -0.27 20.29 -4.79
N THR A 321 -0.81 21.50 -4.87
CA THR A 321 -2.08 21.86 -4.21
C THR A 321 -3.12 22.30 -5.25
N ILE A 322 -4.36 21.83 -5.08
CA ILE A 322 -5.53 22.30 -5.83
C ILE A 322 -6.70 22.61 -4.89
N THR A 323 -7.46 23.65 -5.16
CA THR A 323 -8.77 23.88 -4.54
C THR A 323 -9.84 23.22 -5.41
N VAL A 324 -10.49 22.19 -4.90
CA VAL A 324 -11.48 21.39 -5.65
C VAL A 324 -12.92 21.83 -5.39
N CYS A 325 -13.16 22.54 -4.30
CA CYS A 325 -14.48 23.07 -3.95
C CYS A 325 -14.37 24.45 -3.31
N LYS A 326 -15.24 25.38 -3.74
CA LYS A 326 -15.58 26.64 -3.10
C LYS A 326 -17.11 26.77 -3.09
N GLY A 327 -17.73 26.51 -1.96
CA GLY A 327 -19.20 26.48 -1.82
C GLY A 327 -19.69 27.36 -0.69
N ASN A 328 -21.00 27.30 -0.42
CA ASN A 328 -21.62 27.99 0.71
C ASN A 328 -22.66 27.10 1.40
N ALA A 329 -22.65 27.06 2.74
CA ALA A 329 -23.56 26.21 3.51
C ALA A 329 -25.05 26.52 3.26
N ALA A 330 -25.40 27.80 3.10
CA ALA A 330 -26.78 28.23 2.88
C ALA A 330 -27.37 27.75 1.56
N GLN A 331 -26.51 27.46 0.58
CA GLN A 331 -26.91 26.99 -0.74
C GLN A 331 -27.05 25.46 -0.81
N GLY A 332 -26.49 24.72 0.15
CA GLY A 332 -26.45 23.26 0.12
C GLY A 332 -27.42 22.56 1.08
N LEU A 333 -27.70 23.15 2.25
CA LEU A 333 -28.50 22.52 3.31
C LEU A 333 -29.99 22.89 3.22
N VAL A 334 -30.86 21.87 3.32
CA VAL A 334 -32.33 22.04 3.38
C VAL A 334 -32.89 21.90 4.79
N TYR A 335 -32.13 21.28 5.70
CA TYR A 335 -32.48 21.13 7.11
C TYR A 335 -31.47 21.84 7.99
N SER A 336 -31.95 22.46 9.06
CA SER A 336 -31.11 23.07 10.09
C SER A 336 -30.67 22.08 11.16
N PHE A 337 -29.62 22.39 11.92
CA PHE A 337 -29.22 21.56 13.06
C PHE A 337 -30.30 21.51 14.14
N GLU A 338 -31.09 22.57 14.31
CA GLU A 338 -32.26 22.61 15.17
C GLU A 338 -33.31 21.58 14.73
N GLN A 339 -33.61 21.50 13.43
CA GLN A 339 -34.52 20.50 12.87
C GLN A 339 -33.97 19.08 12.98
N MET A 340 -32.68 18.90 12.72
CA MET A 340 -32.00 17.61 12.89
C MET A 340 -32.08 17.10 14.34
N LEU A 341 -31.81 17.96 15.33
CA LEU A 341 -31.91 17.61 16.74
C LEU A 341 -33.36 17.36 17.19
N ALA A 342 -34.30 18.19 16.75
CA ALA A 342 -35.72 18.01 17.05
C ALA A 342 -36.23 16.68 16.47
N HIS A 343 -35.79 16.31 15.27
CA HIS A 343 -36.12 15.02 14.67
C HIS A 343 -35.48 13.86 15.42
N HIS A 344 -34.18 13.95 15.72
CA HIS A 344 -33.44 12.89 16.40
C HIS A 344 -34.06 12.55 17.76
N THR A 345 -34.53 13.56 18.49
CA THR A 345 -35.10 13.37 19.83
C THR A 345 -36.60 13.12 19.85
N VAL A 346 -37.33 13.20 18.72
CA VAL A 346 -38.80 13.18 18.68
C VAL A 346 -39.42 11.93 19.30
N THR A 347 -38.72 10.79 19.25
CA THR A 347 -39.13 9.50 19.83
C THR A 347 -38.66 9.32 21.28
N GLY A 348 -37.96 10.30 21.85
CA GLY A 348 -37.40 10.26 23.19
C GLY A 348 -35.95 9.77 23.27
N CYS A 349 -35.19 9.80 22.18
CA CYS A 349 -33.76 9.49 22.19
C CYS A 349 -33.02 10.41 23.19
N PRO A 350 -32.26 9.88 24.17
CA PRO A 350 -31.48 10.71 25.07
C PRO A 350 -30.20 11.20 24.39
N MET A 351 -30.03 12.52 24.38
CA MET A 351 -28.80 13.19 23.92
C MET A 351 -27.93 13.56 25.13
N GLU A 352 -26.63 13.70 24.90
CA GLU A 352 -25.64 14.04 25.92
C GLU A 352 -24.82 15.28 25.54
N VAL A 353 -24.18 15.90 26.55
CA VAL A 353 -23.25 17.01 26.33
C VAL A 353 -22.03 16.50 25.57
N GLY A 354 -21.75 17.10 24.42
CA GLY A 354 -20.65 16.73 23.53
C GLY A 354 -21.03 15.81 22.38
N ASP A 355 -22.27 15.33 22.30
CA ASP A 355 -22.76 14.66 21.10
C ASP A 355 -22.59 15.54 19.86
N ILE A 356 -22.26 14.91 18.74
CA ILE A 356 -22.08 15.58 17.45
C ILE A 356 -23.20 15.20 16.48
N LEU A 357 -23.74 16.23 15.82
CA LEU A 357 -24.62 16.11 14.66
C LEU A 357 -23.83 16.55 13.42
N GLY A 358 -23.63 15.67 12.45
CA GLY A 358 -23.06 16.00 11.14
C GLY A 358 -24.13 16.54 10.22
N SER A 359 -23.81 17.55 9.41
CA SER A 359 -24.77 18.15 8.47
C SER A 359 -25.13 17.24 7.30
N GLY A 360 -24.28 16.26 6.99
CA GLY A 360 -24.19 15.65 5.68
C GLY A 360 -23.41 16.53 4.70
N THR A 361 -23.03 15.92 3.57
CA THR A 361 -22.20 16.58 2.55
C THR A 361 -22.91 17.81 1.97
N ILE A 362 -22.22 18.94 2.02
CA ILE A 362 -22.71 20.22 1.50
C ILE A 362 -22.18 20.40 0.08
N SER A 363 -23.06 20.64 -0.88
CA SER A 363 -22.70 20.80 -2.29
C SER A 363 -23.58 21.83 -2.98
N GLY A 364 -23.09 22.41 -4.08
CA GLY A 364 -23.90 23.13 -5.07
C GLY A 364 -24.21 22.27 -6.29
N PHE A 365 -24.74 22.91 -7.35
CA PHE A 365 -24.93 22.28 -8.66
C PHE A 365 -23.86 22.68 -9.69
N GLU A 366 -23.11 23.74 -9.41
CA GLU A 366 -22.11 24.29 -10.31
C GLU A 366 -20.77 23.58 -10.15
N GLU A 367 -20.00 23.51 -11.24
CA GLU A 367 -18.63 23.02 -11.19
C GLU A 367 -17.80 23.83 -10.19
N GLY A 368 -16.96 23.15 -9.40
CA GLY A 368 -16.21 23.78 -8.32
C GLY A 368 -17.01 24.04 -7.03
N THR A 369 -18.28 23.64 -6.95
CA THR A 369 -19.10 23.73 -5.71
C THR A 369 -19.49 22.37 -5.13
N LEU A 370 -18.99 21.27 -5.72
CA LEU A 370 -19.32 19.89 -5.36
C LEU A 370 -18.51 19.42 -4.15
N GLY A 371 -19.18 18.79 -3.18
CA GLY A 371 -18.66 18.58 -1.82
C GLY A 371 -17.93 17.26 -1.59
N CYS A 372 -17.81 16.41 -2.61
CA CYS A 372 -17.03 15.16 -2.57
C CYS A 372 -16.52 14.76 -3.95
N LEU A 373 -15.50 13.89 -4.02
CA LEU A 373 -14.94 13.40 -5.29
C LEU A 373 -15.93 12.55 -6.08
N LEU A 374 -16.84 11.85 -5.42
CA LEU A 374 -17.90 11.09 -6.11
C LEU A 374 -18.66 11.97 -7.11
N GLU A 375 -18.99 13.20 -6.71
CA GLU A 375 -19.68 14.17 -7.55
C GLU A 375 -18.74 14.83 -8.55
N ILE A 376 -17.61 15.36 -8.05
CA ILE A 376 -16.62 16.10 -8.85
C ILE A 376 -16.17 15.28 -10.05
N THR A 377 -15.94 13.98 -9.83
CA THR A 377 -15.36 13.09 -10.84
C THR A 377 -16.39 12.24 -11.58
N GLN A 378 -17.69 12.46 -11.32
CA GLN A 378 -18.78 11.66 -11.87
C GLN A 378 -18.55 10.16 -11.65
N ASN A 379 -18.35 9.76 -10.39
CA ASN A 379 -18.01 8.39 -9.99
C ASN A 379 -16.70 7.88 -10.64
N GLY A 380 -15.70 8.75 -10.71
CA GLY A 380 -14.36 8.47 -11.22
C GLY A 380 -14.20 8.47 -12.74
N GLN A 381 -15.26 8.77 -13.50
CA GLN A 381 -15.25 8.80 -14.97
C GLN A 381 -14.53 10.03 -15.53
N VAL A 382 -14.58 11.15 -14.82
CA VAL A 382 -13.98 12.42 -15.23
C VAL A 382 -12.93 12.82 -14.18
N PRO A 383 -11.65 12.51 -14.37
CA PRO A 383 -10.62 12.89 -13.40
C PRO A 383 -10.44 14.41 -13.33
N ILE A 384 -10.11 14.94 -12.15
CA ILE A 384 -9.62 16.32 -12.03
C ILE A 384 -8.15 16.39 -12.42
N GLU A 385 -7.79 17.45 -13.11
CA GLU A 385 -6.40 17.75 -13.48
C GLU A 385 -5.76 18.68 -12.45
N LEU A 386 -4.59 18.30 -11.95
CA LEU A 386 -3.78 19.07 -11.02
C LEU A 386 -2.85 20.02 -11.78
N SER A 387 -2.31 21.03 -11.08
CA SER A 387 -1.48 22.09 -11.67
C SER A 387 -0.23 21.62 -12.45
N ASN A 388 0.17 20.35 -12.29
CA ASN A 388 1.31 19.73 -12.95
C ASN A 388 0.91 18.71 -14.06
N GLY A 389 -0.38 18.65 -14.43
CA GLY A 389 -0.94 17.69 -15.38
C GLY A 389 -1.27 16.30 -14.79
N THR A 390 -1.04 16.09 -13.49
CA THR A 390 -1.41 14.82 -12.83
C THR A 390 -2.92 14.75 -12.64
N GLN A 391 -3.51 13.57 -12.82
CA GLN A 391 -4.95 13.36 -12.69
C GLN A 391 -5.34 12.74 -11.33
N ARG A 392 -6.55 13.05 -10.85
CA ARG A 392 -7.17 12.41 -9.67
C ARG A 392 -8.63 12.06 -9.94
N SER A 393 -8.98 10.77 -9.83
CA SER A 393 -10.38 10.32 -9.76
C SER A 393 -10.83 10.04 -8.32
N TRP A 394 -9.90 9.63 -7.46
CA TRP A 394 -10.10 9.29 -6.06
C TRP A 394 -8.83 9.66 -5.28
N LEU A 395 -8.94 9.77 -3.96
CA LEU A 395 -7.82 10.11 -3.09
C LEU A 395 -6.76 8.99 -3.09
N GLN A 396 -5.50 9.37 -3.25
CA GLN A 396 -4.34 8.46 -3.26
C GLN A 396 -3.58 8.49 -1.94
N ASP A 397 -2.77 7.45 -1.70
CA ASP A 397 -1.86 7.44 -0.55
C ASP A 397 -0.84 8.57 -0.69
N GLY A 398 -0.59 9.29 0.39
CA GLY A 398 0.24 10.48 0.42
C GLY A 398 -0.52 11.79 0.13
N ASP A 399 -1.77 11.73 -0.33
CA ASP A 399 -2.60 12.94 -0.48
C ASP A 399 -3.00 13.49 0.91
N THR A 400 -3.13 14.81 1.01
CA THR A 400 -3.63 15.53 2.19
C THR A 400 -4.86 16.34 1.80
N VAL A 401 -5.98 16.13 2.47
CA VAL A 401 -7.20 16.93 2.25
C VAL A 401 -7.34 17.95 3.37
N THR A 402 -7.68 19.19 3.04
CA THR A 402 -7.94 20.27 4.01
C THR A 402 -9.27 20.95 3.72
N LEU A 403 -10.19 20.88 4.69
CA LEU A 403 -11.47 21.60 4.71
C LEU A 403 -11.35 22.89 5.52
N LYS A 404 -11.99 23.95 5.04
CA LYS A 404 -12.05 25.26 5.71
C LYS A 404 -13.47 25.82 5.66
N ALA A 405 -13.88 26.52 6.70
CA ALA A 405 -15.08 27.37 6.68
C ALA A 405 -14.87 28.70 7.39
N PHE A 406 -15.57 29.72 6.91
CA PHE A 406 -15.59 31.04 7.54
C PHE A 406 -16.85 31.86 7.17
N ALA A 407 -17.22 32.76 8.08
CA ALA A 407 -18.28 33.76 7.91
C ALA A 407 -17.70 35.19 8.01
N GLY A 408 -18.33 36.14 7.33
CA GLY A 408 -17.99 37.57 7.42
C GLY A 408 -16.75 38.00 6.61
N SER A 409 -16.24 39.19 6.93
CA SER A 409 -15.15 39.88 6.22
C SER A 409 -14.12 40.48 7.20
N ASP A 410 -13.07 41.12 6.66
CA ASP A 410 -11.99 41.75 7.43
C ASP A 410 -12.53 42.60 8.60
N GLY A 411 -12.10 42.28 9.82
CA GLY A 411 -12.54 42.95 11.07
C GLY A 411 -13.67 42.23 11.82
N GLY A 412 -14.32 41.24 11.21
CA GLY A 412 -15.39 40.43 11.80
C GLY A 412 -15.39 38.96 11.39
N LEU A 413 -14.26 38.45 10.87
CA LEU A 413 -14.13 37.10 10.33
C LEU A 413 -14.31 36.02 11.41
N VAL A 414 -15.19 35.05 11.18
CA VAL A 414 -15.44 33.91 12.06
C VAL A 414 -15.10 32.62 11.32
N GLY A 415 -13.86 32.15 11.50
CA GLY A 415 -13.34 30.94 10.86
C GLY A 415 -13.21 29.74 11.81
N PHE A 416 -13.39 28.55 11.25
CA PHE A 416 -13.39 27.29 12.01
C PHE A 416 -11.98 26.71 12.22
N GLY A 417 -10.98 27.27 11.53
CA GLY A 417 -9.68 26.63 11.36
C GLY A 417 -9.72 25.46 10.37
N PRO A 418 -8.56 24.90 10.00
CA PRO A 418 -8.50 23.80 9.05
C PRO A 418 -8.90 22.47 9.71
N CYS A 419 -9.73 21.69 9.02
CA CYS A 419 -9.86 20.25 9.26
C CYS A 419 -9.06 19.51 8.19
N ALA A 420 -7.87 19.02 8.53
CA ALA A 420 -6.94 18.43 7.58
C ALA A 420 -6.56 17.00 7.98
N ALA A 421 -6.32 16.11 7.03
CA ALA A 421 -5.65 14.84 7.30
C ALA A 421 -4.80 14.36 6.11
N HIS A 422 -3.73 13.64 6.43
CA HIS A 422 -2.87 12.96 5.48
C HIS A 422 -3.28 11.49 5.37
N ILE A 423 -3.32 10.96 4.15
CA ILE A 423 -3.77 9.59 3.86
C ILE A 423 -2.56 8.67 3.81
N PHE A 424 -2.52 7.69 4.71
CA PHE A 424 -1.53 6.62 4.68
C PHE A 424 -2.10 5.37 4.01
N ALA A 425 -1.22 4.61 3.36
CA ALA A 425 -1.53 3.28 2.86
C ALA A 425 -2.04 2.37 3.99
N THR A 426 -2.89 1.40 3.63
CA THR A 426 -3.46 0.44 4.59
C THR A 426 -2.36 -0.30 5.34
N SER A 427 -2.56 -0.53 6.65
CA SER A 427 -1.65 -1.31 7.51
C SER A 427 -1.83 -2.82 7.36
N LEU A 428 -2.69 -3.29 6.44
CA LEU A 428 -2.64 -4.65 5.89
C LEU A 428 -1.38 -4.79 5.03
N ILE A 429 -0.22 -4.76 5.69
CA ILE A 429 1.02 -5.25 5.11
C ILE A 429 0.87 -6.78 5.04
N ILE A 430 0.11 -7.24 4.05
CA ILE A 430 0.32 -8.60 3.58
C ILE A 430 1.68 -8.51 2.88
N HIS A 431 2.74 -8.91 3.59
CA HIS A 431 4.09 -9.10 3.07
C HIS A 431 4.14 -10.25 2.04
N VAL A 432 3.11 -10.43 1.23
CA VAL A 432 3.07 -11.45 0.18
C VAL A 432 2.70 -10.80 -1.12
N THR A 433 3.17 -11.35 -2.23
CA THR A 433 2.87 -10.76 -3.53
C THR A 433 1.38 -10.90 -3.82
N LYS A 434 0.74 -9.79 -4.19
CA LYS A 434 -0.59 -9.86 -4.80
C LYS A 434 -0.43 -10.20 -6.27
N PHE A 435 -0.83 -11.40 -6.66
CA PHE A 435 -0.77 -11.86 -8.04
C PHE A 435 -2.03 -11.49 -8.81
N ASP A 436 -1.89 -11.10 -10.08
CA ASP A 436 -3.01 -10.86 -10.97
C ASP A 436 -3.70 -12.17 -11.37
N GLU A 437 -2.91 -13.23 -11.59
CA GLU A 437 -3.39 -14.58 -11.84
C GLU A 437 -3.60 -15.33 -10.51
N PRO A 438 -4.82 -15.82 -10.21
CA PRO A 438 -5.08 -16.59 -9.00
C PRO A 438 -4.32 -17.92 -9.01
N GLU A 439 -4.01 -18.44 -7.82
CA GLU A 439 -3.42 -19.77 -7.71
C GLU A 439 -4.46 -20.85 -8.10
N ARG A 440 -4.04 -21.84 -8.88
CA ARG A 440 -4.92 -22.90 -9.42
C ARG A 440 -4.80 -24.21 -8.67
N TYR A 441 -3.66 -24.42 -8.01
CA TYR A 441 -3.30 -25.71 -7.42
C TYR A 441 -3.07 -25.59 -5.91
N THR A 442 -3.24 -26.72 -5.24
CA THR A 442 -2.83 -26.89 -3.84
C THR A 442 -1.41 -27.43 -3.78
N TYR A 443 -0.66 -27.05 -2.75
CA TYR A 443 0.73 -27.47 -2.58
C TYR A 443 0.96 -28.04 -1.19
N LEU A 444 1.96 -28.91 -1.10
CA LEU A 444 2.65 -29.19 0.16
C LEU A 444 3.63 -28.04 0.45
N GLU A 445 4.02 -27.88 1.70
CA GLU A 445 4.85 -26.76 2.15
C GLU A 445 6.08 -27.26 2.93
N GLY A 446 7.22 -26.60 2.75
CA GLY A 446 8.46 -26.90 3.46
C GLY A 446 9.58 -27.38 2.55
N PHE A 447 10.58 -26.52 2.33
CA PHE A 447 11.80 -26.79 1.58
C PHE A 447 12.62 -27.92 2.23
N GLY A 448 13.11 -28.86 1.41
CA GLY A 448 14.01 -29.94 1.87
C GLY A 448 13.35 -31.00 2.75
N ASN A 449 12.05 -30.89 3.04
CA ASN A 449 11.30 -31.90 3.78
C ASN A 449 11.18 -33.21 2.99
N TYR A 450 10.93 -34.30 3.73
CA TYR A 450 10.46 -35.54 3.15
C TYR A 450 8.95 -35.49 3.01
N HIS A 451 8.48 -35.39 1.78
CA HIS A 451 7.07 -35.27 1.45
C HIS A 451 6.48 -36.59 0.97
N GLN A 452 5.16 -36.69 1.05
CA GLN A 452 4.38 -37.77 0.46
C GLN A 452 3.11 -37.17 -0.16
N SER A 453 2.71 -37.68 -1.31
CA SER A 453 1.51 -37.21 -2.00
C SER A 453 0.85 -38.34 -2.78
N GLU A 454 -0.47 -38.37 -2.74
CA GLU A 454 -1.31 -39.39 -3.38
C GLU A 454 -2.45 -38.69 -4.14
N ALA A 455 -2.56 -38.93 -5.44
CA ALA A 455 -3.74 -38.52 -6.22
C ALA A 455 -4.92 -39.48 -6.00
N LEU A 456 -4.62 -40.75 -5.69
CA LEU A 456 -5.58 -41.77 -5.27
C LEU A 456 -5.18 -42.32 -3.90
N PRO A 457 -6.09 -42.37 -2.91
CA PRO A 457 -5.77 -42.85 -1.58
C PRO A 457 -5.18 -44.27 -1.57
N GLN A 458 -4.22 -44.51 -0.69
CA GLN A 458 -3.58 -45.82 -0.47
C GLN A 458 -2.77 -46.33 -1.67
N THR A 459 -2.23 -45.41 -2.48
CA THR A 459 -1.31 -45.75 -3.56
C THR A 459 0.13 -45.92 -3.06
N LEU A 460 0.49 -45.24 -1.97
CA LEU A 460 1.77 -45.41 -1.30
C LEU A 460 1.77 -46.68 -0.45
N PRO A 461 2.76 -47.56 -0.59
CA PRO A 461 2.88 -48.75 0.23
C PRO A 461 3.22 -48.38 1.69
N LEU A 462 2.59 -49.06 2.63
CA LEU A 462 2.85 -48.86 4.06
C LEU A 462 4.05 -49.73 4.52
N GLY A 463 5.02 -49.09 5.16
CA GLY A 463 6.17 -49.76 5.79
C GLY A 463 7.26 -50.28 4.85
N GLN A 464 7.15 -50.02 3.54
CA GLN A 464 8.13 -50.41 2.51
C GLN A 464 8.02 -49.51 1.28
N ASN A 465 9.04 -49.49 0.42
CA ASN A 465 9.00 -48.73 -0.84
C ASN A 465 8.73 -49.62 -2.07
N THR A 466 9.16 -50.88 -2.01
CA THR A 466 9.16 -51.82 -3.15
C THR A 466 8.29 -53.04 -2.85
N PRO A 467 6.95 -52.90 -2.77
CA PRO A 467 6.07 -54.05 -2.63
C PRO A 467 6.20 -54.97 -3.85
N GLN A 468 5.98 -56.28 -3.66
CA GLN A 468 5.91 -57.22 -4.78
C GLN A 468 4.81 -56.85 -5.79
N VAL A 469 3.69 -56.34 -5.28
CA VAL A 469 2.55 -55.85 -6.07
C VAL A 469 2.18 -54.46 -5.53
N PRO A 470 2.58 -53.37 -6.21
CA PRO A 470 2.16 -52.03 -5.84
C PRO A 470 0.63 -51.88 -5.95
N ALA A 471 0.06 -50.99 -5.13
CA ALA A 471 -1.37 -50.70 -5.16
C ALA A 471 -1.81 -50.26 -6.55
N CYS A 472 -3.08 -50.54 -6.89
CA CYS A 472 -3.67 -50.21 -8.19
C CYS A 472 -2.94 -50.81 -9.42
N GLY A 473 -2.04 -51.78 -9.23
CA GLY A 473 -1.25 -52.35 -10.32
C GLY A 473 -0.17 -51.40 -10.86
N LEU A 474 0.19 -50.38 -10.09
CA LEU A 474 1.24 -49.42 -10.45
C LEU A 474 2.62 -50.07 -10.50
N TYR A 475 3.58 -49.35 -11.05
CA TYR A 475 5.00 -49.68 -11.00
C TYR A 475 5.72 -48.78 -10.01
N THR A 476 6.61 -49.38 -9.20
CA THR A 476 7.53 -48.64 -8.35
C THR A 476 8.76 -48.22 -9.15
N GLU A 477 9.07 -46.93 -9.12
CA GLU A 477 10.27 -46.34 -9.69
C GLU A 477 10.93 -45.42 -8.66
N ARG A 478 12.26 -45.26 -8.74
CA ARG A 478 13.00 -44.33 -7.88
C ARG A 478 13.82 -43.39 -8.74
N ILE A 479 13.63 -42.10 -8.55
CA ILE A 479 14.55 -41.07 -9.05
C ILE A 479 15.54 -40.71 -7.94
N SER A 480 16.84 -40.72 -8.28
CA SER A 480 17.93 -40.39 -7.35
C SER A 480 18.60 -39.10 -7.84
N GLY A 481 18.40 -38.01 -7.11
CA GLY A 481 19.00 -36.70 -7.40
C GLY A 481 20.47 -36.63 -6.97
N SER A 482 20.85 -37.37 -5.93
CA SER A 482 22.23 -37.48 -5.47
C SER A 482 22.73 -38.93 -5.37
N SER A 483 24.02 -39.10 -5.06
CA SER A 483 24.60 -40.44 -4.86
C SER A 483 23.83 -41.22 -3.80
N VAL A 484 23.64 -42.53 -4.02
CA VAL A 484 23.01 -43.41 -3.02
C VAL A 484 23.78 -43.44 -1.69
N SER A 485 25.07 -43.14 -1.71
CA SER A 485 25.95 -43.04 -0.55
C SER A 485 26.08 -41.61 0.01
N ALA A 486 25.37 -40.62 -0.54
CA ALA A 486 25.43 -39.25 -0.05
C ALA A 486 25.01 -39.18 1.43
N PRO A 487 25.65 -38.31 2.24
CA PRO A 487 25.22 -38.05 3.62
C PRO A 487 23.73 -37.74 3.67
N LYS A 488 23.04 -38.15 4.74
CA LYS A 488 21.57 -38.05 4.83
C LYS A 488 21.03 -36.65 4.52
N ALA A 489 21.71 -35.60 4.98
CA ALA A 489 21.33 -34.20 4.73
C ALA A 489 21.44 -33.77 3.25
N GLN A 490 22.27 -34.47 2.46
CA GLN A 490 22.50 -34.25 1.03
C GLN A 490 21.84 -35.34 0.16
N ASN A 491 21.20 -36.33 0.78
CA ASN A 491 20.60 -37.45 0.07
C ASN A 491 19.22 -37.04 -0.47
N GLN A 492 19.15 -36.81 -1.78
CA GLN A 492 17.95 -36.39 -2.48
C GLN A 492 17.45 -37.53 -3.35
N GLN A 493 16.25 -38.02 -3.05
CA GLN A 493 15.62 -39.10 -3.79
C GLN A 493 14.10 -39.06 -3.65
N THR A 494 13.39 -39.59 -4.63
CA THR A 494 11.93 -39.75 -4.59
C THR A 494 11.51 -41.08 -5.19
N TRP A 495 10.58 -41.75 -4.51
CA TRP A 495 9.89 -42.94 -5.00
C TRP A 495 8.61 -42.51 -5.71
N LEU A 496 8.36 -43.08 -6.88
CA LEU A 496 7.25 -42.81 -7.77
C LEU A 496 6.45 -44.11 -7.93
N TYR A 497 5.13 -44.02 -7.83
CA TYR A 497 4.19 -45.11 -8.10
C TYR A 497 3.36 -44.70 -9.30
N ARG A 498 3.76 -45.21 -10.48
CA ARG A 498 3.33 -44.72 -11.79
C ARG A 498 2.67 -45.80 -12.64
N ILE A 499 1.89 -45.40 -13.64
CA ILE A 499 1.12 -46.33 -14.50
C ILE A 499 2.05 -47.13 -15.41
N MET A 500 3.04 -46.49 -16.03
CA MET A 500 4.05 -47.12 -16.88
C MET A 500 5.46 -46.65 -16.48
N PRO A 501 6.46 -47.55 -16.38
CA PRO A 501 7.83 -47.16 -16.06
C PRO A 501 8.46 -46.23 -17.10
N THR A 502 9.34 -45.32 -16.68
CA THR A 502 10.06 -44.42 -17.61
C THR A 502 10.95 -45.15 -18.60
N ALA A 503 11.32 -46.40 -18.31
CA ALA A 503 12.10 -47.25 -19.21
C ALA A 503 11.34 -47.68 -20.48
N CYS A 504 10.02 -47.48 -20.54
CA CYS A 504 9.17 -47.92 -21.66
C CYS A 504 9.10 -46.88 -22.80
N HIS A 505 10.22 -46.64 -23.49
CA HIS A 505 10.29 -45.75 -24.65
C HIS A 505 11.17 -46.32 -25.77
N ASP A 506 11.07 -45.74 -26.97
CA ASP A 506 11.97 -46.05 -28.08
C ASP A 506 13.42 -45.56 -27.80
N PRO A 507 14.45 -46.03 -28.51
CA PRO A 507 15.78 -45.45 -28.39
C PRO A 507 15.80 -43.94 -28.72
N PHE A 508 16.52 -43.15 -27.93
CA PHE A 508 16.70 -41.71 -28.20
C PHE A 508 17.47 -41.47 -29.50
N THR A 509 17.02 -40.49 -30.28
CA THR A 509 17.73 -39.95 -31.45
C THR A 509 18.05 -38.48 -31.24
N ALA A 510 19.08 -37.97 -31.92
CA ALA A 510 19.39 -36.54 -31.86
C ALA A 510 18.23 -35.72 -32.44
N LYS A 511 17.76 -34.71 -31.71
CA LYS A 511 16.73 -33.79 -32.19
C LYS A 511 17.38 -32.70 -33.04
N PRO A 512 16.99 -32.52 -34.31
CA PRO A 512 17.50 -31.42 -35.12
C PRO A 512 17.11 -30.06 -34.54
N THR A 513 18.06 -29.15 -34.41
CA THR A 513 17.84 -27.76 -33.98
C THR A 513 18.38 -26.80 -35.04
N SER A 514 17.73 -25.64 -35.21
CA SER A 514 18.24 -24.58 -36.10
C SER A 514 19.41 -23.81 -35.49
N GLU A 515 19.51 -23.80 -34.17
CA GLU A 515 20.54 -23.12 -33.40
C GLU A 515 21.64 -24.10 -32.94
N PRO A 516 22.89 -23.61 -32.75
CA PRO A 516 23.95 -24.41 -32.14
C PRO A 516 23.55 -24.92 -30.76
N SER A 517 23.99 -26.14 -30.43
CA SER A 517 23.72 -26.73 -29.12
C SER A 517 24.40 -25.93 -28.00
N GLN A 518 23.88 -26.00 -26.78
CA GLN A 518 24.50 -25.31 -25.63
C GLN A 518 25.97 -25.73 -25.46
N ALA A 519 26.29 -27.02 -25.64
CA ALA A 519 27.66 -27.52 -25.54
C ALA A 519 28.60 -26.90 -26.60
N GLU A 520 28.10 -26.58 -27.79
CA GLU A 520 28.85 -25.85 -28.82
C GLU A 520 29.00 -24.37 -28.46
N ILE A 521 27.93 -23.75 -27.97
CA ILE A 521 27.96 -22.34 -27.55
C ILE A 521 28.95 -22.14 -26.40
N LEU A 522 28.97 -23.04 -25.40
CA LEU A 522 29.89 -22.97 -24.26
C LEU A 522 31.37 -23.02 -24.68
N LYS A 523 31.69 -23.71 -25.78
CA LYS A 523 33.06 -23.72 -26.35
C LYS A 523 33.43 -22.42 -27.07
N SER A 524 32.44 -21.61 -27.42
CA SER A 524 32.58 -20.36 -28.17
C SER A 524 32.33 -19.10 -27.33
N LEU A 525 32.27 -19.23 -26.00
CA LEU A 525 32.04 -18.10 -25.11
C LEU A 525 33.14 -17.04 -25.27
N LEU A 526 32.71 -15.79 -25.21
CA LEU A 526 33.55 -14.61 -25.29
C LEU A 526 33.77 -14.05 -23.89
N TYR A 527 35.03 -13.78 -23.54
CA TYR A 527 35.41 -13.24 -22.25
C TYR A 527 35.84 -11.79 -22.39
N THR A 528 35.32 -10.93 -21.51
CA THR A 528 35.66 -9.50 -21.50
C THR A 528 35.68 -8.96 -20.07
N PRO A 529 36.64 -8.07 -19.73
CA PRO A 529 36.63 -7.32 -18.48
C PRO A 529 35.77 -6.06 -18.56
N SER A 530 35.10 -5.81 -19.70
CA SER A 530 34.19 -4.66 -19.82
C SER A 530 32.85 -4.97 -19.14
N GLN A 531 32.31 -3.98 -18.42
CA GLN A 531 30.95 -4.06 -17.90
C GLN A 531 29.97 -4.14 -19.07
N LEU A 532 29.01 -5.07 -19.01
CA LEU A 532 28.00 -5.24 -20.05
C LEU A 532 26.61 -4.93 -19.50
N ARG A 533 25.75 -4.37 -20.34
CA ARG A 533 24.32 -4.17 -20.06
C ARG A 533 23.51 -4.47 -21.32
N TRP A 534 22.40 -5.16 -21.14
CA TRP A 534 21.45 -5.50 -22.21
C TRP A 534 20.11 -4.84 -21.92
N SER A 535 19.56 -4.21 -22.97
CA SER A 535 18.16 -3.81 -23.00
C SER A 535 17.23 -5.03 -23.00
N PRO A 536 15.93 -4.86 -22.72
CA PRO A 536 14.99 -5.98 -22.67
C PRO A 536 14.98 -6.81 -23.96
N PHE A 537 14.98 -8.12 -23.81
CA PHE A 537 14.92 -9.07 -24.93
C PHE A 537 13.51 -9.14 -25.49
N GLU A 538 13.40 -9.20 -26.83
CA GLU A 538 12.10 -9.26 -27.52
C GLU A 538 11.40 -10.59 -27.28
N LEU A 539 10.06 -10.56 -27.22
CA LEU A 539 9.28 -11.79 -27.16
C LEU A 539 9.29 -12.49 -28.53
N ASP A 540 9.78 -13.72 -28.55
CA ASP A 540 9.46 -14.66 -29.62
C ASP A 540 8.00 -15.11 -29.48
N GLN A 541 7.24 -14.98 -30.55
CA GLN A 541 5.81 -15.33 -30.61
C GLN A 541 5.59 -16.74 -31.16
N THR A 542 6.64 -17.42 -31.63
CA THR A 542 6.54 -18.62 -32.46
C THR A 542 7.15 -19.87 -31.83
N SER A 543 8.12 -19.71 -30.93
CA SER A 543 8.78 -20.85 -30.28
C SER A 543 7.99 -21.38 -29.09
N ASP A 544 7.92 -22.70 -28.96
CA ASP A 544 7.54 -23.36 -27.70
C ASP A 544 8.73 -23.37 -26.70
N TRP A 545 8.52 -23.95 -25.52
CA TRP A 545 9.54 -24.00 -24.48
C TRP A 545 10.88 -24.59 -24.95
N THR A 546 10.87 -25.66 -25.75
CA THR A 546 12.08 -26.40 -26.13
C THR A 546 13.04 -25.58 -26.98
N ASP A 547 12.52 -24.63 -27.76
CA ASP A 547 13.31 -23.78 -28.65
C ASP A 547 13.43 -22.33 -28.14
N SER A 548 12.80 -21.99 -27.00
CA SER A 548 12.74 -20.62 -26.47
C SER A 548 13.96 -20.15 -25.68
N LEU A 549 14.81 -21.08 -25.22
CA LEU A 549 15.95 -20.77 -24.36
C LEU A 549 17.13 -20.21 -25.16
N ARG A 550 17.59 -19.01 -24.79
CA ARG A 550 18.76 -18.36 -25.39
C ARG A 550 19.84 -18.14 -24.34
N LEU A 551 21.00 -18.80 -24.52
CA LEU A 551 22.12 -18.73 -23.58
C LEU A 551 22.69 -17.30 -23.58
N VAL A 552 22.75 -16.67 -22.41
CA VAL A 552 23.33 -15.33 -22.24
C VAL A 552 24.78 -15.44 -21.76
N VAL A 553 24.97 -16.10 -20.62
CA VAL A 553 26.28 -16.37 -20.04
C VAL A 553 26.38 -17.83 -19.60
N GLY A 554 27.60 -18.35 -19.55
CA GLY A 554 27.86 -19.70 -19.05
C GLY A 554 29.25 -19.83 -18.44
N THR A 555 29.44 -20.92 -17.70
CA THR A 555 30.71 -21.29 -17.07
C THR A 555 30.78 -22.79 -16.82
N GLY A 556 32.00 -23.33 -16.73
CA GLY A 556 32.24 -24.76 -16.46
C GLY A 556 32.07 -25.67 -17.67
N ASN A 557 31.88 -26.96 -17.40
CA ASN A 557 31.79 -28.04 -18.39
C ASN A 557 30.65 -29.01 -18.02
N ILE A 558 29.63 -29.11 -18.89
CA ILE A 558 28.44 -29.93 -18.67
C ILE A 558 28.81 -31.42 -18.47
N ALA A 559 29.75 -31.94 -19.26
CA ALA A 559 30.16 -33.34 -19.19
C ALA A 559 30.83 -33.68 -17.86
N GLU A 560 31.47 -32.70 -17.23
CA GLU A 560 32.07 -32.79 -15.89
C GLU A 560 31.07 -32.47 -14.78
N LYS A 561 29.82 -32.10 -15.12
CA LYS A 561 28.81 -31.60 -14.17
C LYS A 561 29.32 -30.40 -13.36
N SER A 562 30.03 -29.49 -14.02
CA SER A 562 30.65 -28.33 -13.37
C SER A 562 30.09 -27.00 -13.90
N GLY A 563 29.92 -26.01 -13.02
CA GLY A 563 29.45 -24.68 -13.38
C GLY A 563 27.94 -24.55 -13.62
N MET A 564 27.56 -23.59 -14.46
CA MET A 564 26.16 -23.26 -14.76
C MET A 564 26.00 -22.52 -16.09
N SER A 565 24.76 -22.43 -16.55
CA SER A 565 24.36 -21.66 -17.72
C SER A 565 23.14 -20.79 -17.41
N VAL A 566 23.20 -19.52 -17.80
CA VAL A 566 22.09 -18.58 -17.61
C VAL A 566 21.47 -18.21 -18.94
N PHE A 567 20.16 -18.38 -19.03
CA PHE A 567 19.35 -18.17 -20.21
C PHE A 567 18.36 -17.03 -19.99
N VAL A 568 17.96 -16.42 -21.09
CA VAL A 568 16.67 -15.75 -21.20
C VAL A 568 15.75 -16.68 -21.98
N TYR A 569 14.53 -16.90 -21.47
CA TYR A 569 13.48 -17.57 -22.24
C TYR A 569 12.50 -16.53 -22.77
N THR A 570 12.12 -16.70 -24.03
CA THR A 570 11.05 -15.95 -24.69
C THR A 570 10.19 -16.97 -25.41
N VAL A 571 9.09 -17.36 -24.77
CA VAL A 571 8.25 -18.46 -25.23
C VAL A 571 6.93 -17.90 -25.75
N GLY A 572 6.60 -18.21 -27.00
CA GLY A 572 5.44 -17.67 -27.70
C GLY A 572 4.22 -18.58 -27.61
N GLU A 573 4.47 -19.89 -27.64
CA GLU A 573 3.41 -20.90 -27.68
C GLU A 573 3.55 -21.91 -26.55
N SER A 574 2.41 -22.49 -26.14
CA SER A 574 2.45 -23.64 -25.22
C SER A 574 3.12 -24.83 -25.92
N MET A 575 3.84 -25.65 -25.16
CA MET A 575 4.28 -26.94 -25.68
C MET A 575 3.05 -27.74 -26.16
N VAL A 576 3.18 -28.45 -27.28
CA VAL A 576 2.11 -29.33 -27.76
C VAL A 576 1.76 -30.37 -26.69
N HIS A 577 0.48 -30.73 -26.59
CA HIS A 577 -0.04 -31.53 -25.47
C HIS A 577 0.70 -32.86 -25.26
N HIS A 578 1.04 -33.57 -26.34
CA HIS A 578 1.73 -34.86 -26.27
C HIS A 578 3.27 -34.74 -26.35
N LYS A 579 3.84 -33.69 -25.75
CA LYS A 579 5.29 -33.48 -25.68
C LYS A 579 5.71 -33.23 -24.25
N SER A 580 6.89 -33.69 -23.87
CA SER A 580 7.51 -33.33 -22.60
C SER A 580 8.97 -32.95 -22.82
N ASN A 581 9.52 -32.24 -21.86
CA ASN A 581 10.91 -31.81 -21.82
C ASN A 581 11.56 -32.27 -20.51
N ALA A 582 12.87 -32.52 -20.53
CA ALA A 582 13.67 -32.82 -19.35
C ALA A 582 15.11 -32.34 -19.58
N SER A 583 15.85 -32.06 -18.50
CA SER A 583 17.30 -31.85 -18.57
C SER A 583 18.04 -32.88 -17.74
N ALA A 584 18.91 -33.65 -18.38
CA ALA A 584 19.89 -34.51 -17.71
C ALA A 584 21.17 -33.75 -17.36
N ASP A 585 21.24 -32.43 -17.63
CA ASP A 585 22.45 -31.62 -17.49
C ASP A 585 22.50 -30.83 -16.18
N GLY A 586 21.35 -30.52 -15.58
CA GLY A 586 21.30 -29.73 -14.36
C GLY A 586 19.90 -29.46 -13.82
N ASP A 587 19.85 -28.83 -12.65
CA ASP A 587 18.61 -28.28 -12.09
C ASP A 587 18.26 -26.97 -12.81
N ILE A 588 17.00 -26.80 -13.21
CA ILE A 588 16.51 -25.60 -13.89
C ILE A 588 15.76 -24.73 -12.89
N LEU A 589 16.34 -23.59 -12.56
CA LEU A 589 15.68 -22.53 -11.82
C LEU A 589 15.09 -21.51 -12.77
N LEU A 590 13.81 -21.21 -12.60
CA LEU A 590 13.01 -20.29 -13.40
C LEU A 590 12.74 -19.03 -12.59
N ILE A 591 12.95 -17.88 -13.21
CA ILE A 591 12.65 -16.56 -12.65
C ILE A 591 11.66 -15.87 -13.59
N ALA A 592 10.39 -15.82 -13.19
CA ALA A 592 9.32 -15.28 -14.02
C ALA A 592 9.30 -13.75 -14.02
N GLN A 593 9.29 -13.16 -15.23
CA GLN A 593 9.31 -11.70 -15.41
C GLN A 593 8.02 -11.19 -16.07
N GLN A 594 7.54 -11.84 -17.13
CA GLN A 594 6.34 -11.47 -17.87
C GLN A 594 5.50 -12.70 -18.21
N SER A 595 4.18 -12.60 -18.01
CA SER A 595 3.19 -13.68 -18.15
C SER A 595 3.46 -14.87 -17.21
N VAL A 596 2.57 -15.86 -17.24
CA VAL A 596 2.52 -17.00 -16.32
C VAL A 596 2.95 -18.27 -17.03
N LEU A 597 3.74 -19.11 -16.35
CA LEU A 597 4.07 -20.46 -16.79
C LEU A 597 3.22 -21.46 -15.99
N ASP A 598 2.39 -22.24 -16.67
CA ASP A 598 1.66 -23.36 -16.05
C ASP A 598 2.45 -24.65 -16.35
N ILE A 599 3.21 -25.11 -15.37
CA ILE A 599 4.22 -26.16 -15.53
C ILE A 599 3.67 -27.45 -14.96
N ARG A 600 3.42 -28.41 -15.84
CA ARG A 600 3.10 -29.78 -15.45
C ARG A 600 4.37 -30.58 -15.29
N THR A 601 4.58 -31.22 -14.15
CA THR A 601 5.73 -32.11 -13.90
C THR A 601 5.25 -33.53 -13.64
N GLU A 602 6.17 -34.50 -13.60
CA GLU A 602 5.86 -35.86 -13.14
C GLU A 602 5.22 -35.89 -11.74
N LEU A 603 5.53 -34.93 -10.85
CA LEU A 603 5.06 -34.94 -9.46
C LEU A 603 3.80 -34.07 -9.23
N GLY A 604 3.29 -33.41 -10.28
CA GLY A 604 2.13 -32.52 -10.23
C GLY A 604 2.41 -31.16 -10.86
N TYR A 605 1.54 -30.17 -10.60
CA TYR A 605 1.56 -28.87 -11.28
C TYR A 605 2.21 -27.76 -10.45
N LEU A 606 2.96 -26.88 -11.12
CA LEU A 606 3.46 -25.62 -10.59
C LEU A 606 2.97 -24.46 -11.48
N LEU A 607 2.20 -23.54 -10.91
CA LEU A 607 1.86 -22.28 -11.59
C LEU A 607 2.90 -21.21 -11.23
N VAL A 608 3.83 -20.86 -12.12
CA VAL A 608 4.90 -19.88 -11.82
C VAL A 608 4.56 -18.52 -12.41
N ARG A 609 4.29 -17.53 -11.55
CA ARG A 609 3.85 -16.17 -11.93
C ARG A 609 4.95 -15.14 -11.76
N PRO A 610 4.89 -13.95 -12.40
CA PRO A 610 5.89 -12.91 -12.21
C PRO A 610 6.01 -12.45 -10.75
N GLY A 611 7.21 -12.55 -10.19
CA GLY A 611 7.47 -12.40 -8.75
C GLY A 611 7.58 -13.73 -7.99
N GLU A 612 7.41 -14.85 -8.68
CA GLU A 612 7.74 -16.19 -8.17
C GLU A 612 8.96 -16.75 -8.92
N ILE A 613 9.62 -17.68 -8.23
CA ILE A 613 10.58 -18.59 -8.84
C ILE A 613 10.03 -20.01 -8.87
N GLY A 614 10.46 -20.81 -9.84
CA GLY A 614 10.14 -22.23 -9.95
C GLY A 614 11.42 -23.05 -10.11
N MET A 615 11.48 -24.23 -9.51
CA MET A 615 12.61 -25.15 -9.59
C MET A 615 12.16 -26.47 -10.20
N ILE A 616 12.87 -26.90 -11.23
CA ILE A 616 12.70 -28.21 -11.85
C ILE A 616 14.02 -28.97 -11.70
N PRO A 617 14.08 -29.97 -10.80
CA PRO A 617 15.27 -30.78 -10.62
C PRO A 617 15.68 -31.55 -11.88
N ARG A 618 16.99 -31.80 -11.99
CA ARG A 618 17.61 -32.63 -13.03
C ARG A 618 16.86 -33.96 -13.22
N GLY A 619 16.54 -34.26 -14.47
CA GLY A 619 15.92 -35.52 -14.89
C GLY A 619 14.40 -35.59 -14.75
N ILE A 620 13.76 -34.64 -14.04
CA ILE A 620 12.29 -34.59 -13.94
C ILE A 620 11.71 -34.13 -15.28
N ARG A 621 10.75 -34.88 -15.82
CA ARG A 621 10.02 -34.52 -17.04
C ARG A 621 8.96 -33.48 -16.73
N TYR A 622 8.81 -32.51 -17.62
CA TYR A 622 7.86 -31.43 -17.48
C TYR A 622 7.29 -30.96 -18.82
N HIS A 623 6.16 -30.27 -18.78
CA HIS A 623 5.49 -29.62 -19.90
C HIS A 623 5.13 -28.19 -19.46
N VAL A 624 5.30 -27.22 -20.36
CA VAL A 624 5.04 -25.81 -20.09
C VAL A 624 3.89 -25.33 -20.97
N ALA A 625 2.81 -24.88 -20.32
CA ALA A 625 1.69 -24.20 -20.95
C ALA A 625 1.71 -22.70 -20.63
N LEU A 626 1.14 -21.92 -21.55
CA LEU A 626 1.08 -20.45 -21.50
C LEU A 626 -0.39 -19.98 -21.49
N PRO A 627 -1.11 -20.11 -20.36
CA PRO A 627 -2.53 -19.81 -20.31
C PRO A 627 -2.86 -18.34 -20.64
N ASN A 628 -1.90 -17.44 -20.43
CA ASN A 628 -2.07 -15.99 -20.60
C ASN A 628 -1.29 -15.46 -21.81
N GLY A 629 -0.89 -16.34 -22.73
CA GLY A 629 -0.10 -16.00 -23.92
C GLY A 629 1.42 -15.88 -23.63
N PRO A 630 2.18 -15.34 -24.60
CA PRO A 630 3.65 -15.33 -24.60
C PRO A 630 4.27 -14.87 -23.28
N ALA A 631 5.34 -15.57 -22.87
CA ALA A 631 6.03 -15.33 -21.61
C ALA A 631 7.53 -15.03 -21.81
N ARG A 632 8.08 -14.25 -20.88
CA ARG A 632 9.52 -13.96 -20.80
C ARG A 632 10.01 -14.04 -19.37
N GLY A 633 11.24 -14.50 -19.22
CA GLY A 633 11.97 -14.44 -17.96
C GLY A 633 13.37 -14.98 -18.11
N TYR A 634 13.93 -15.42 -17.00
CA TYR A 634 15.29 -15.89 -16.90
C TYR A 634 15.29 -17.34 -16.40
N ALA A 635 16.26 -18.13 -16.86
CA ALA A 635 16.47 -19.47 -16.35
C ALA A 635 17.95 -19.70 -16.02
N VAL A 636 18.22 -20.38 -14.92
CA VAL A 636 19.56 -20.84 -14.55
C VAL A 636 19.55 -22.35 -14.56
N GLU A 637 20.39 -22.94 -15.42
CA GLU A 637 20.64 -24.36 -15.39
C GLU A 637 21.94 -24.61 -14.63
N LEU A 638 21.82 -25.17 -13.44
CA LEU A 638 22.93 -25.47 -12.54
C LEU A 638 23.47 -26.87 -12.86
N HIS A 639 24.70 -26.96 -13.37
CA HIS A 639 25.31 -28.24 -13.74
C HIS A 639 25.91 -28.97 -12.54
N GLU A 640 26.33 -28.21 -11.53
CA GLU A 640 27.06 -28.62 -10.33
C GLU A 640 26.20 -28.53 -9.08
N GLY A 641 25.90 -29.67 -8.45
CA GLY A 641 25.13 -29.73 -7.20
C GLY A 641 23.64 -29.42 -7.37
N HIS A 642 23.04 -28.93 -6.29
CA HIS A 642 21.63 -28.54 -6.19
C HIS A 642 21.52 -27.19 -5.47
N TRP A 643 20.38 -26.52 -5.64
CA TRP A 643 20.07 -25.30 -4.90
C TRP A 643 19.65 -25.60 -3.47
N HIS A 644 20.15 -24.81 -2.54
CA HIS A 644 19.82 -24.87 -1.11
C HIS A 644 19.44 -23.48 -0.60
N LEU A 645 18.70 -23.44 0.51
CA LEU A 645 18.60 -22.22 1.30
C LEU A 645 19.97 -21.90 1.92
N PRO A 646 20.38 -20.63 1.96
CA PRO A 646 21.68 -20.25 2.50
C PRO A 646 21.75 -20.49 4.02
N GLU A 647 22.96 -20.75 4.52
CA GLU A 647 23.22 -20.76 5.95
C GLU A 647 22.92 -19.37 6.54
N ARG A 648 22.11 -19.32 7.59
CA ARG A 648 21.62 -18.05 8.18
C ARG A 648 22.62 -17.38 9.12
N GLY A 649 23.64 -18.12 9.58
CA GLY A 649 24.67 -17.59 10.49
C GLY A 649 24.06 -16.84 11.69
N PRO A 650 24.53 -15.62 12.02
CA PRO A 650 24.00 -14.82 13.14
C PRO A 650 22.53 -14.42 13.02
N ILE A 651 21.90 -14.50 11.85
CA ILE A 651 20.44 -14.26 11.70
C ILE A 651 19.65 -15.30 12.52
N GLY A 652 20.20 -16.50 12.69
CA GLY A 652 19.62 -17.55 13.53
C GLY A 652 18.70 -18.48 12.76
N SER A 653 17.57 -18.86 13.36
CA SER A 653 16.70 -19.92 12.85
C SER A 653 15.60 -19.46 11.88
N HIS A 654 15.40 -18.15 11.70
CA HIS A 654 14.32 -17.59 10.88
C HIS A 654 14.80 -16.33 10.16
N GLY A 655 14.21 -16.02 9.00
CA GLY A 655 14.60 -14.87 8.17
C GLY A 655 15.03 -15.28 6.78
N LEU A 656 15.20 -14.30 5.89
CA LEU A 656 15.44 -14.51 4.45
C LEU A 656 14.26 -15.28 3.81
N ALA A 657 14.56 -16.30 3.01
CA ALA A 657 13.56 -17.30 2.63
C ALA A 657 13.35 -18.28 3.78
N ASN A 658 12.14 -18.34 4.33
CA ASN A 658 11.79 -19.34 5.31
C ASN A 658 11.47 -20.67 4.63
N ASP A 659 11.85 -21.76 5.30
CA ASP A 659 11.70 -23.13 4.80
C ASP A 659 10.23 -23.44 4.46
N ARG A 660 9.29 -23.00 5.31
CA ARG A 660 7.85 -23.22 5.15
C ARG A 660 7.32 -22.70 3.81
N ASP A 661 7.82 -21.58 3.33
CA ASP A 661 7.14 -20.82 2.29
C ASP A 661 7.40 -21.36 0.87
N SER A 662 8.28 -22.36 0.72
CA SER A 662 8.41 -23.15 -0.51
C SER A 662 7.22 -24.08 -0.71
N GLN A 663 6.65 -24.07 -1.91
CA GLN A 663 5.46 -24.82 -2.29
C GLN A 663 5.82 -25.95 -3.26
N ILE A 664 5.43 -27.18 -2.92
CA ILE A 664 5.75 -28.42 -3.62
C ILE A 664 4.44 -28.97 -4.22
N PRO A 665 4.40 -29.41 -5.49
CA PRO A 665 3.14 -29.82 -6.11
C PRO A 665 2.56 -31.06 -5.41
N THR A 666 1.24 -31.17 -5.35
CA THR A 666 0.58 -32.44 -5.00
C THR A 666 0.51 -33.36 -6.21
N ALA A 667 0.59 -34.68 -5.98
CA ALA A 667 0.51 -35.71 -7.01
C ALA A 667 -0.71 -35.50 -7.92
N SER A 668 -0.48 -35.61 -9.22
CA SER A 668 -1.50 -35.55 -10.26
C SER A 668 -1.03 -36.39 -11.45
N PHE A 669 -1.95 -37.11 -12.08
CA PHE A 669 -1.63 -38.03 -13.17
C PHE A 669 -2.59 -37.90 -14.35
N GLU A 670 -2.14 -38.32 -15.52
CA GLU A 670 -2.97 -38.58 -16.69
C GLU A 670 -2.89 -40.05 -17.06
N HIS A 671 -4.06 -40.69 -17.07
CA HIS A 671 -4.18 -42.05 -17.55
C HIS A 671 -4.38 -42.06 -19.07
N ASN A 672 -3.30 -41.80 -19.80
CA ASN A 672 -3.26 -41.96 -21.26
C ASN A 672 -2.20 -42.98 -21.61
N VAL A 673 -2.63 -44.17 -22.04
CA VAL A 673 -1.77 -45.30 -22.41
C VAL A 673 -1.94 -45.71 -23.89
N SER A 674 -2.43 -44.77 -24.70
CA SER A 674 -2.74 -45.02 -26.11
C SER A 674 -2.19 -43.98 -27.08
N SER A 675 -1.98 -42.74 -26.64
CA SER A 675 -1.41 -41.69 -27.49
C SER A 675 0.12 -41.77 -27.52
N THR A 676 0.70 -41.43 -28.67
CA THR A 676 2.15 -41.26 -28.79
C THR A 676 2.58 -39.92 -28.20
N PHE A 677 3.52 -39.95 -27.27
CA PHE A 677 4.17 -38.78 -26.67
C PHE A 677 5.61 -38.65 -27.14
N GLU A 678 6.01 -37.44 -27.50
CA GLU A 678 7.40 -37.05 -27.75
C GLU A 678 8.06 -36.67 -26.42
N ILE A 679 9.20 -37.30 -26.09
CA ILE A 679 9.99 -36.98 -24.91
C ILE A 679 11.28 -36.34 -25.38
N VAL A 680 11.44 -35.04 -25.13
CA VAL A 680 12.67 -34.30 -25.41
C VAL A 680 13.52 -34.27 -24.15
N THR A 681 14.75 -34.75 -24.24
CA THR A 681 15.71 -34.73 -23.15
C THR A 681 16.97 -34.01 -23.59
N LYS A 682 17.37 -33.01 -22.81
CA LYS A 682 18.66 -32.37 -22.97
C LYS A 682 19.75 -33.20 -22.28
N PHE A 683 20.76 -33.59 -23.04
CA PHE A 683 21.87 -34.43 -22.57
C PHE A 683 23.19 -33.95 -23.16
N ASN A 684 24.13 -33.60 -22.28
CA ASN A 684 25.42 -33.00 -22.59
C ASN A 684 25.30 -31.78 -23.53
N GLY A 685 24.37 -30.89 -23.22
CA GLY A 685 24.09 -29.64 -23.92
C GLY A 685 23.37 -29.78 -25.26
N LYS A 686 22.98 -31.00 -25.67
CA LYS A 686 22.27 -31.31 -26.92
C LYS A 686 20.87 -31.83 -26.64
N LEU A 687 19.92 -31.55 -27.53
CA LEU A 687 18.57 -32.11 -27.45
C LEU A 687 18.52 -33.47 -28.13
N PHE A 688 17.88 -34.42 -27.45
CA PHE A 688 17.53 -35.73 -27.97
C PHE A 688 16.02 -35.92 -27.84
N GLU A 689 15.43 -36.68 -28.74
CA GLU A 689 14.01 -37.01 -28.72
C GLU A 689 13.81 -38.53 -28.72
N THR A 690 12.74 -38.98 -28.09
CA THR A 690 12.22 -40.35 -28.21
C THR A 690 10.69 -40.32 -28.20
N HIS A 691 10.06 -41.45 -28.51
CA HIS A 691 8.62 -41.62 -28.48
C HIS A 691 8.23 -42.75 -27.50
N GLN A 692 7.06 -42.58 -26.89
CA GLN A 692 6.42 -43.60 -26.05
C GLN A 692 4.91 -43.56 -26.25
N THR A 693 4.21 -44.68 -26.02
CA THR A 693 2.76 -44.80 -26.27
C THR A 693 1.88 -44.46 -25.05
N HIS A 694 2.41 -43.67 -24.12
CA HIS A 694 1.71 -43.27 -22.90
C HIS A 694 2.19 -41.91 -22.40
N SER A 695 1.39 -41.22 -21.59
CA SER A 695 1.76 -39.95 -20.97
C SER A 695 2.92 -40.15 -19.99
N PRO A 696 3.97 -39.29 -20.01
CA PRO A 696 5.03 -39.34 -19.00
C PRO A 696 4.58 -38.80 -17.64
N PHE A 697 3.41 -38.17 -17.58
CA PHE A 697 2.84 -37.53 -16.40
C PHE A 697 1.81 -38.46 -15.73
N ASP A 698 2.24 -39.68 -15.44
CA ASP A 698 1.40 -40.80 -15.03
C ASP A 698 1.73 -41.32 -13.62
N VAL A 699 2.34 -40.47 -12.78
CA VAL A 699 2.66 -40.75 -11.37
C VAL A 699 1.42 -40.52 -10.50
N VAL A 700 0.87 -41.59 -9.95
CA VAL A 700 -0.36 -41.53 -9.14
C VAL A 700 -0.06 -41.21 -7.68
N GLY A 701 1.10 -41.64 -7.18
CA GLY A 701 1.58 -41.29 -5.84
C GLY A 701 3.10 -41.23 -5.80
N TRP A 702 3.64 -40.41 -4.90
CA TRP A 702 5.09 -40.31 -4.70
C TRP A 702 5.45 -39.95 -3.26
N HIS A 703 6.65 -40.31 -2.82
CA HIS A 703 7.22 -39.81 -1.56
C HIS A 703 8.75 -39.66 -1.64
N GLY A 704 9.29 -38.60 -1.03
CA GLY A 704 10.72 -38.30 -1.11
C GLY A 704 11.12 -36.87 -0.78
N SER A 705 12.37 -36.55 -1.09
CA SER A 705 13.02 -35.25 -0.89
C SER A 705 13.54 -34.62 -2.18
N TYR A 706 13.28 -35.24 -3.34
CA TYR A 706 13.69 -34.74 -4.66
C TYR A 706 12.48 -34.44 -5.53
N TYR A 707 12.07 -33.17 -5.55
CA TYR A 707 10.82 -32.73 -6.17
C TYR A 707 10.96 -31.31 -6.73
N PRO A 708 10.14 -30.93 -7.71
CA PRO A 708 10.03 -29.55 -8.15
C PRO A 708 9.31 -28.73 -7.08
N TRP A 709 9.56 -27.42 -7.06
CA TRP A 709 8.96 -26.51 -6.08
C TRP A 709 8.90 -25.07 -6.63
N LYS A 710 8.11 -24.21 -6.01
CA LYS A 710 8.05 -22.77 -6.30
C LYS A 710 8.12 -21.93 -5.02
N TYR A 711 8.45 -20.64 -5.15
CA TYR A 711 8.51 -19.71 -4.02
C TYR A 711 8.08 -18.29 -4.44
N ASP A 712 7.26 -17.64 -3.61
CA ASP A 712 6.83 -16.25 -3.77
C ASP A 712 7.88 -15.30 -3.17
N LEU A 713 8.59 -14.55 -4.02
CA LEU A 713 9.67 -13.64 -3.61
C LEU A 713 9.16 -12.52 -2.69
N GLY A 714 7.86 -12.22 -2.70
CA GLY A 714 7.24 -11.26 -1.79
C GLY A 714 7.31 -11.70 -0.32
N ARG A 715 7.35 -13.02 -0.05
CA ARG A 715 7.41 -13.60 1.30
C ARG A 715 8.80 -13.48 1.95
N PHE A 716 9.80 -13.02 1.22
CA PHE A 716 11.17 -12.92 1.72
C PHE A 716 11.29 -11.94 2.89
N ILE A 717 11.76 -12.44 4.03
CA ILE A 717 12.01 -11.62 5.22
C ILE A 717 13.35 -10.91 5.03
N THR A 718 13.25 -9.65 4.58
CA THR A 718 14.43 -8.85 4.27
C THR A 718 15.12 -8.39 5.55
N ILE A 719 16.41 -8.72 5.68
CA ILE A 719 17.27 -8.26 6.77
C ILE A 719 18.18 -7.14 6.24
N GLY A 720 18.48 -6.15 7.07
CA GLY A 720 19.33 -5.01 6.70
C GLY A 720 19.88 -4.30 7.93
N SER A 721 20.64 -3.22 7.73
CA SER A 721 21.15 -2.41 8.83
C SER A 721 20.05 -1.58 9.46
N ILE A 722 19.99 -1.61 10.80
CA ILE A 722 19.12 -0.78 11.63
C ILE A 722 19.89 0.31 12.39
N SER A 723 21.14 0.59 11.97
CA SER A 723 22.03 1.55 12.64
C SER A 723 22.77 2.42 11.62
N VAL A 724 23.91 1.97 11.13
CA VAL A 724 24.80 2.65 10.17
C VAL A 724 25.30 1.65 9.12
N ASP A 725 25.92 2.17 8.07
CA ASP A 725 26.51 1.44 6.96
C ASP A 725 25.52 0.61 6.12
N HIS A 726 25.92 0.33 4.88
CA HIS A 726 25.18 -0.56 4.01
C HIS A 726 25.67 -2.01 4.29
N PRO A 727 24.81 -3.02 4.41
CA PRO A 727 25.27 -4.41 4.55
C PRO A 727 25.69 -5.02 3.21
N ASP A 728 26.59 -6.02 3.25
CA ASP A 728 26.93 -6.79 2.05
C ASP A 728 25.66 -7.41 1.43
N PRO A 729 25.54 -7.47 0.10
CA PRO A 729 24.33 -7.93 -0.58
C PRO A 729 24.02 -9.42 -0.36
N SER A 730 24.97 -10.20 0.16
CA SER A 730 24.75 -11.59 0.62
C SER A 730 23.71 -11.68 1.76
N ILE A 731 23.43 -10.58 2.45
CA ILE A 731 22.31 -10.52 3.41
C ILE A 731 20.94 -10.70 2.72
N PHE A 732 20.89 -10.61 1.40
CA PHE A 732 19.68 -10.83 0.60
C PHE A 732 19.67 -12.15 -0.17
N SER A 733 20.58 -13.07 0.17
CA SER A 733 20.65 -14.37 -0.48
C SER A 733 19.35 -15.16 -0.30
N LEU A 734 18.82 -15.60 -1.43
CA LEU A 734 17.61 -16.42 -1.56
C LEU A 734 17.98 -17.89 -1.65
N LEU A 735 18.93 -18.23 -2.54
CA LEU A 735 19.40 -19.59 -2.78
C LEU A 735 20.90 -19.59 -2.99
N SER A 736 21.55 -20.66 -2.56
CA SER A 736 22.97 -20.91 -2.78
C SER A 736 23.18 -22.33 -3.29
N ALA A 737 24.08 -22.48 -4.26
CA ALA A 737 24.56 -23.75 -4.77
C ALA A 737 26.04 -23.89 -4.37
N PRO A 738 26.35 -24.67 -3.30
CA PRO A 738 27.72 -24.92 -2.91
C PRO A 738 28.42 -25.76 -3.99
N GLY A 739 29.67 -25.43 -4.30
CA GLY A 739 30.50 -26.26 -5.18
C GLY A 739 31.06 -27.50 -4.47
N GLU A 740 31.87 -28.28 -5.16
CA GLU A 740 32.48 -29.50 -4.59
C GLU A 740 33.39 -29.24 -3.39
N VAL A 741 34.00 -28.05 -3.31
CA VAL A 741 34.88 -27.66 -2.20
C VAL A 741 34.02 -27.30 -0.99
N THR A 742 34.00 -28.19 0.01
CA THR A 742 33.27 -27.96 1.27
C THR A 742 33.77 -26.69 1.95
N GLY A 743 32.85 -25.76 2.25
CA GLY A 743 33.17 -24.46 2.84
C GLY A 743 33.80 -23.44 1.87
N GLY A 744 33.93 -23.78 0.59
CA GLY A 744 34.34 -22.84 -0.46
C GLY A 744 33.20 -21.91 -0.90
N SER A 745 33.54 -20.89 -1.68
CA SER A 745 32.55 -19.98 -2.28
C SER A 745 31.59 -20.76 -3.19
N PRO A 746 30.30 -20.40 -3.22
CA PRO A 746 29.31 -21.10 -4.03
C PRO A 746 29.60 -20.97 -5.53
N VAL A 747 29.27 -22.02 -6.28
CA VAL A 747 29.34 -21.98 -7.75
C VAL A 747 28.27 -21.03 -8.31
N ALA A 748 27.14 -20.94 -7.63
CA ALA A 748 26.07 -20.00 -7.94
C ALA A 748 25.36 -19.55 -6.66
N GLU A 749 25.06 -18.27 -6.57
CA GLU A 749 24.23 -17.69 -5.52
C GLU A 749 23.23 -16.74 -6.13
N ILE A 750 22.01 -16.72 -5.61
CA ILE A 750 20.97 -15.82 -6.07
C ILE A 750 20.51 -14.99 -4.89
N ALA A 751 20.65 -13.69 -5.01
CA ALA A 751 20.12 -12.72 -4.07
C ALA A 751 19.06 -11.84 -4.75
N ILE A 752 18.10 -11.37 -3.97
CA ILE A 752 17.02 -10.50 -4.46
C ILE A 752 17.09 -9.13 -3.80
N PHE A 753 16.59 -8.09 -4.46
CA PHE A 753 16.52 -6.74 -3.90
C PHE A 753 15.04 -6.34 -3.72
N PRO A 754 14.38 -6.84 -2.66
CA PRO A 754 12.95 -6.60 -2.41
C PRO A 754 12.68 -5.23 -1.77
N PRO A 755 11.39 -4.84 -1.63
CA PRO A 755 11.00 -3.63 -0.93
C PRO A 755 11.46 -3.64 0.55
N ARG A 756 12.28 -2.66 0.96
CA ARG A 756 12.92 -2.65 2.29
C ARG A 756 13.00 -1.26 2.90
N TRP A 757 13.17 -1.20 4.22
CA TRP A 757 13.36 0.06 4.94
C TRP A 757 14.83 0.43 4.95
N LEU A 758 15.14 1.68 4.63
CA LEU A 758 16.44 2.28 4.80
C LEU A 758 16.39 3.23 5.99
N VAL A 759 17.09 2.87 7.07
CA VAL A 759 17.11 3.64 8.32
C VAL A 759 18.50 4.06 8.75
N MET A 760 19.54 3.68 7.99
CA MET A 760 20.93 3.93 8.38
C MET A 760 21.23 5.43 8.50
N GLU A 761 21.87 5.81 9.61
CA GLU A 761 22.30 7.17 9.94
C GLU A 761 23.71 7.45 9.41
N GLY A 762 24.00 8.71 9.03
CA GLY A 762 25.34 9.13 8.57
C GLY A 762 25.92 8.33 7.40
N THR A 763 25.09 7.64 6.63
CA THR A 763 25.50 6.57 5.70
C THR A 763 25.17 6.93 4.26
N PHE A 764 26.10 6.65 3.34
CA PHE A 764 25.80 6.60 1.91
C PHE A 764 24.98 5.34 1.62
N ARG A 765 23.66 5.51 1.50
CA ARG A 765 22.68 4.40 1.45
C ARG A 765 22.66 3.57 0.17
N PRO A 766 22.97 4.10 -1.04
CA PRO A 766 23.10 3.26 -2.22
C PRO A 766 24.24 2.23 -2.07
N PRO A 767 24.27 1.16 -2.87
CA PRO A 767 25.42 0.25 -2.91
C PRO A 767 26.73 1.02 -3.13
N TRP A 768 27.81 0.58 -2.48
CA TRP A 768 29.13 1.21 -2.62
C TRP A 768 29.76 0.95 -4.00
N TYR A 769 30.81 1.72 -4.32
CA TYR A 769 31.72 1.35 -5.39
C TYR A 769 32.46 0.07 -5.00
N HIS A 770 32.46 -0.89 -5.91
CA HIS A 770 32.80 -2.28 -5.58
C HIS A 770 33.64 -2.95 -6.67
N ARG A 771 34.48 -3.90 -6.24
CA ARG A 771 35.27 -4.82 -7.06
C ARG A 771 35.29 -6.15 -6.34
N ASN A 772 34.82 -7.22 -6.99
CA ASN A 772 34.55 -8.50 -6.33
C ASN A 772 35.33 -9.65 -6.97
N THR A 773 35.62 -10.70 -6.20
CA THR A 773 36.06 -12.00 -6.74
C THR A 773 34.94 -12.76 -7.44
N MET A 774 33.68 -12.43 -7.16
CA MET A 774 32.52 -13.03 -7.84
C MET A 774 32.22 -12.27 -9.15
N GLY A 775 31.70 -12.99 -10.14
CA GLY A 775 31.00 -12.36 -11.26
C GLY A 775 29.55 -12.09 -10.85
N GLU A 776 29.01 -10.93 -11.22
CA GLU A 776 27.67 -10.48 -10.85
C GLU A 776 26.81 -10.27 -12.10
N LEU A 777 25.80 -11.10 -12.29
CA LEU A 777 24.80 -10.97 -13.35
C LEU A 777 23.47 -10.51 -12.74
N MET A 778 23.10 -9.25 -12.96
CA MET A 778 21.86 -8.68 -12.44
C MET A 778 20.72 -8.74 -13.46
N GLY A 779 19.50 -8.96 -12.97
CA GLY A 779 18.26 -8.87 -13.75
C GLY A 779 17.15 -8.12 -13.01
N LEU A 780 16.10 -7.76 -13.75
CA LEU A 780 15.00 -6.94 -13.22
C LEU A 780 13.64 -7.56 -13.57
N ILE A 781 12.89 -7.92 -12.52
CA ILE A 781 11.60 -8.61 -12.61
C ILE A 781 10.44 -7.59 -12.67
N LYS A 782 10.44 -6.60 -11.76
CA LYS A 782 9.43 -5.54 -11.62
C LYS A 782 10.09 -4.20 -11.25
N GLY A 783 9.40 -3.08 -11.51
CA GLY A 783 9.81 -1.72 -11.13
C GLY A 783 11.18 -1.25 -11.65
N GLU A 784 11.89 -0.48 -10.83
CA GLU A 784 13.20 0.12 -11.09
C GLU A 784 14.22 -0.25 -10.00
N TYR A 785 15.52 -0.28 -10.31
CA TYR A 785 16.58 -0.61 -9.35
C TYR A 785 17.25 0.64 -8.75
N ASP A 786 17.51 0.62 -7.44
CA ASP A 786 17.92 1.80 -6.66
C ASP A 786 19.27 2.42 -7.08
N ALA A 787 20.22 1.60 -7.55
CA ALA A 787 21.57 2.03 -7.93
C ALA A 787 21.69 2.46 -9.41
N LYS A 788 20.61 2.38 -10.19
CA LYS A 788 20.58 2.68 -11.64
C LYS A 788 19.33 3.48 -12.00
N VAL A 789 19.42 4.80 -11.83
CA VAL A 789 18.31 5.74 -12.12
C VAL A 789 18.47 6.45 -13.47
N ASP A 790 19.53 6.12 -14.22
CA ASP A 790 19.77 6.62 -15.59
C ASP A 790 18.72 6.16 -16.63
N GLY A 791 17.83 5.23 -16.26
CA GLY A 791 16.80 4.65 -17.11
C GLY A 791 17.30 3.59 -18.10
N GLY A 792 18.56 3.16 -17.97
CA GLY A 792 19.20 2.20 -18.86
C GLY A 792 19.08 0.74 -18.45
N PHE A 793 18.85 0.44 -17.16
CA PHE A 793 18.53 -0.90 -16.68
C PHE A 793 17.00 -1.05 -16.55
N ARG A 794 16.40 -1.86 -17.42
CA ARG A 794 14.93 -1.94 -17.60
C ARG A 794 14.41 -3.35 -17.40
N LEU A 795 13.10 -3.47 -17.19
CA LEU A 795 12.37 -4.73 -17.02
C LEU A 795 12.70 -5.74 -18.12
N GLY A 796 13.16 -6.94 -17.76
CA GLY A 796 13.57 -7.96 -18.73
C GLY A 796 14.98 -7.75 -19.32
N GLY A 797 15.72 -6.72 -18.89
CA GLY A 797 17.14 -6.51 -19.21
C GLY A 797 18.08 -7.28 -18.28
N LEU A 798 19.38 -7.19 -18.55
CA LEU A 798 20.45 -7.80 -17.75
C LEU A 798 21.66 -6.86 -17.67
N SER A 799 22.50 -7.03 -16.65
CA SER A 799 23.86 -6.46 -16.63
C SER A 799 24.86 -7.45 -16.06
N LEU A 800 26.08 -7.45 -16.59
CA LEU A 800 27.18 -8.29 -16.14
C LEU A 800 28.35 -7.42 -15.69
N HIS A 801 28.76 -7.56 -14.43
CA HIS A 801 30.02 -7.06 -13.89
C HIS A 801 30.87 -8.27 -13.52
N ASN A 802 31.87 -8.57 -14.34
CA ASN A 802 32.68 -9.78 -14.16
C ASN A 802 33.73 -9.60 -13.04
N ILE A 803 34.42 -10.69 -12.73
CA ILE A 803 35.43 -10.74 -11.66
C ILE A 803 36.40 -9.55 -11.75
N MET A 804 36.55 -8.85 -10.63
CA MET A 804 37.41 -7.69 -10.37
C MET A 804 37.10 -6.41 -11.15
N VAL A 805 36.03 -6.41 -11.95
CA VAL A 805 35.60 -5.23 -12.71
C VAL A 805 34.91 -4.24 -11.77
N GLY A 806 35.42 -3.00 -11.74
CA GLY A 806 34.88 -1.94 -10.91
C GLY A 806 33.45 -1.56 -11.30
N HIS A 807 32.55 -1.51 -10.35
CA HIS A 807 31.17 -1.10 -10.55
C HIS A 807 30.67 -0.31 -9.33
N GLY A 808 29.42 0.14 -9.37
CA GLY A 808 28.85 0.99 -8.33
C GLY A 808 27.72 1.86 -8.86
N PRO A 809 27.22 2.80 -8.04
CA PRO A 809 26.12 3.68 -8.40
C PRO A 809 26.51 4.58 -9.57
N ASP A 810 25.51 4.98 -10.37
CA ASP A 810 25.71 6.00 -11.41
C ASP A 810 25.92 7.40 -10.81
N SER A 811 26.34 8.37 -11.64
CA SER A 811 26.62 9.74 -11.19
C SER A 811 25.44 10.42 -10.50
N LYS A 812 24.21 10.17 -10.96
CA LYS A 812 22.98 10.72 -10.37
C LYS A 812 22.68 10.11 -9.01
N SER A 813 22.84 8.80 -8.89
CA SER A 813 22.67 8.04 -7.65
C SER A 813 23.72 8.44 -6.61
N LEU A 814 24.96 8.70 -7.06
CA LEU A 814 26.02 9.25 -6.21
C LEU A 814 25.64 10.63 -5.67
N GLU A 815 25.18 11.54 -6.51
CA GLU A 815 24.76 12.89 -6.09
C GLU A 815 23.61 12.82 -5.09
N ARG A 816 22.55 12.07 -5.42
CA ARG A 816 21.40 11.87 -4.54
C ARG A 816 21.82 11.28 -3.19
N GLY A 817 22.53 10.15 -3.21
CA GLY A 817 22.94 9.45 -1.98
C GLY A 817 23.93 10.23 -1.12
N SER A 818 24.60 11.25 -1.67
CA SER A 818 25.51 12.13 -0.92
C SER A 818 24.82 13.35 -0.29
N THR A 819 23.62 13.71 -0.76
CA THR A 819 22.99 15.01 -0.45
C THR A 819 21.61 14.89 0.16
N GLU A 820 20.94 13.74 0.00
CA GLU A 820 19.59 13.53 0.53
C GLU A 820 19.55 13.56 2.06
N ALA A 821 18.47 14.12 2.61
CA ALA A 821 18.25 14.10 4.05
C ALA A 821 17.96 12.67 4.53
N LEU A 822 18.77 12.18 5.48
CA LEU A 822 18.63 10.83 6.01
C LEU A 822 17.44 10.76 6.98
N THR A 823 16.32 10.23 6.49
CA THR A 823 15.12 9.89 7.27
C THR A 823 14.75 8.41 7.05
N PRO A 824 13.94 7.76 7.90
CA PRO A 824 13.44 6.42 7.63
C PRO A 824 12.65 6.38 6.31
N THR A 825 13.18 5.67 5.31
CA THR A 825 12.59 5.64 3.96
C THR A 825 12.34 4.22 3.50
N LYS A 826 11.13 3.92 3.02
CA LYS A 826 10.85 2.65 2.34
C LYS A 826 11.29 2.75 0.87
N VAL A 827 12.15 1.85 0.41
CA VAL A 827 12.61 1.77 -0.99
C VAL A 827 12.14 0.48 -1.66
N GLY A 828 12.17 0.47 -2.98
CA GLY A 828 11.87 -0.72 -3.79
C GLY A 828 10.39 -1.10 -3.81
N TYR A 829 9.47 -0.23 -3.37
CA TYR A 829 8.03 -0.52 -3.46
C TYR A 829 7.62 -0.70 -4.93
N GLY A 830 7.00 -1.84 -5.26
CA GLY A 830 6.67 -2.21 -6.64
C GLY A 830 7.87 -2.63 -7.51
N SER A 831 9.07 -2.73 -6.94
CA SER A 831 10.28 -3.17 -7.63
C SER A 831 10.80 -4.50 -7.10
N LEU A 832 11.43 -5.27 -7.99
CA LEU A 832 12.11 -6.50 -7.64
C LEU A 832 13.25 -6.76 -8.64
N ALA A 833 14.48 -6.58 -8.19
CA ALA A 833 15.68 -6.98 -8.91
C ALA A 833 16.27 -8.25 -8.29
N PHE A 834 17.16 -8.91 -9.01
CA PHE A 834 17.96 -10.01 -8.50
C PHE A 834 19.38 -9.95 -9.05
N VAL A 835 20.29 -10.64 -8.39
CA VAL A 835 21.65 -10.91 -8.88
C VAL A 835 21.90 -12.40 -8.82
N ILE A 836 22.54 -12.93 -9.86
CA ILE A 836 23.16 -14.25 -9.88
C ILE A 836 24.67 -14.01 -9.75
N GLU A 837 25.24 -14.46 -8.64
CA GLU A 837 26.68 -14.39 -8.39
C GLU A 837 27.34 -15.75 -8.63
N SER A 838 28.59 -15.73 -9.08
CA SER A 838 29.38 -16.95 -9.28
C SER A 838 30.83 -16.73 -8.90
N ASN A 839 31.44 -17.73 -8.26
CA ASN A 839 32.89 -17.77 -8.02
C ASN A 839 33.69 -18.04 -9.32
N ARG A 840 33.02 -18.31 -10.45
CA ARG A 840 33.64 -18.54 -11.75
C ARG A 840 33.48 -17.31 -12.65
N ILE A 841 34.40 -17.16 -13.61
CA ILE A 841 34.27 -16.13 -14.65
C ILE A 841 33.08 -16.49 -15.53
N PHE A 842 32.20 -15.52 -15.76
CA PHE A 842 31.15 -15.64 -16.77
C PHE A 842 31.73 -15.42 -18.17
N GLY A 843 31.60 -16.41 -19.04
CA GLY A 843 31.75 -16.23 -20.48
C GLY A 843 30.41 -15.83 -21.09
N VAL A 844 30.43 -14.95 -22.09
CA VAL A 844 29.24 -14.41 -22.76
C VAL A 844 29.03 -15.11 -24.09
N SER A 845 27.80 -15.52 -24.41
CA SER A 845 27.54 -16.18 -25.71
C SER A 845 27.74 -15.21 -26.88
N PRO A 846 28.14 -15.69 -28.07
CA PRO A 846 28.19 -14.86 -29.28
C PRO A 846 26.85 -14.18 -29.59
N TRP A 847 25.74 -14.85 -29.29
CA TRP A 847 24.40 -14.30 -29.44
C TRP A 847 24.17 -13.10 -28.51
N ALA A 848 24.41 -13.24 -27.21
CA ALA A 848 24.22 -12.14 -26.28
C ALA A 848 25.20 -10.99 -26.55
N MET A 849 26.44 -11.30 -26.90
CA MET A 849 27.45 -10.27 -27.19
C MET A 849 27.09 -9.44 -28.42
N ASN A 850 26.59 -10.07 -29.49
CA ASN A 850 26.43 -9.42 -30.79
C ASN A 850 25.04 -9.63 -31.41
N ALA A 851 24.63 -10.89 -31.64
CA ALA A 851 23.47 -11.19 -32.50
C ALA A 851 22.11 -10.78 -31.90
N SER A 852 22.00 -10.63 -30.58
CA SER A 852 20.77 -10.22 -29.91
C SER A 852 20.37 -8.77 -30.25
N GLY A 853 21.32 -7.92 -30.64
CA GLY A 853 21.08 -6.48 -30.82
C GLY A 853 20.72 -5.73 -29.54
N LYS A 854 20.79 -6.38 -28.36
CA LYS A 854 20.35 -5.79 -27.08
C LYS A 854 21.48 -5.19 -26.26
N ARG A 855 22.74 -5.50 -26.57
CA ARG A 855 23.90 -4.97 -25.85
C ARG A 855 24.03 -3.45 -26.03
N GLN A 856 24.04 -2.72 -24.92
CA GLN A 856 24.24 -1.27 -24.89
C GLN A 856 25.73 -0.95 -25.06
N GLN A 857 26.08 -0.22 -26.11
CA GLN A 857 27.49 0.11 -26.42
C GLN A 857 28.06 1.24 -25.56
N ASP A 858 27.19 2.08 -25.01
CA ASP A 858 27.50 3.31 -24.29
C ASP A 858 27.28 3.18 -22.78
N TYR A 859 27.25 1.94 -22.25
CA TYR A 859 26.93 1.69 -20.85
C TYR A 859 27.84 2.48 -19.90
N ASN A 860 29.16 2.35 -20.05
CA ASN A 860 30.12 3.05 -19.20
C ASN A 860 30.03 4.58 -19.37
N GLN A 861 29.88 5.04 -20.61
CA GLN A 861 29.78 6.46 -20.94
C GLN A 861 28.60 7.11 -20.23
N LYS A 862 27.43 6.46 -20.23
CA LYS A 862 26.21 6.97 -19.59
C LYS A 862 26.20 6.82 -18.07
N THR A 863 26.96 5.88 -17.52
CA THR A 863 26.85 5.50 -16.11
C THR A 863 27.90 6.19 -15.23
N TRP A 864 29.16 6.20 -15.64
CA TRP A 864 30.27 6.57 -14.73
C TRP A 864 31.20 7.68 -15.26
N LEU A 865 31.26 7.94 -16.58
CA LEU A 865 32.25 8.90 -17.10
C LEU A 865 32.00 10.37 -16.70
N ASP A 866 30.78 10.70 -16.25
CA ASP A 866 30.45 12.05 -15.78
C ASP A 866 30.86 12.31 -14.31
N ILE A 867 31.35 11.30 -13.57
CA ILE A 867 31.77 11.45 -12.17
C ILE A 867 32.97 12.42 -12.08
N LYS A 868 32.90 13.37 -11.15
CA LYS A 868 33.93 14.40 -10.93
C LYS A 868 34.71 14.16 -9.63
N PRO A 869 36.00 14.54 -9.57
CA PRO A 869 36.75 14.52 -8.32
C PRO A 869 36.13 15.51 -7.32
N ARG A 870 35.96 15.09 -6.07
CA ARG A 870 35.50 15.93 -4.96
C ARG A 870 36.58 16.19 -3.89
N PHE A 871 37.75 15.57 -4.03
CA PHE A 871 38.87 15.76 -3.11
C PHE A 871 39.46 17.17 -3.27
N VAL A 872 39.55 17.90 -2.16
CA VAL A 872 40.26 19.18 -2.07
C VAL A 872 41.55 18.92 -1.30
N ALA A 873 42.68 19.04 -1.99
CA ALA A 873 43.98 18.90 -1.32
C ALA A 873 44.18 20.07 -0.35
N PRO A 874 44.70 19.82 0.88
CA PRO A 874 45.10 20.92 1.74
C PRO A 874 46.21 21.72 1.06
N ASP A 875 46.20 23.05 1.23
CA ASP A 875 47.25 23.92 0.70
C ASP A 875 48.62 23.42 1.22
N SER A 876 49.56 23.20 0.30
CA SER A 876 50.93 22.84 0.65
C SER A 876 51.61 24.05 1.29
N GLY A 877 51.52 24.12 2.63
CA GLY A 877 52.23 25.12 3.44
C GLY A 877 53.74 25.04 3.30
#